data_AF-A0A358HMK2-F1
#
_entry.id   AF-A0A358HMK2-F1
#
_cell.length_a   1.000
_cell.length_b   1.000
_cell.length_c   1.000
_cell.angle_alpha   90.00
_cell.angle_beta   90.00
_cell.angle_gamma   90.00
#
_symmetry.space_group_name_H-M   'P 1'
#
loop_
_entity.id
_entity.type
_entity.pdbx_description
1 polymer ?
#
loop_
_entity_poly.entity_id
_entity_poly.type
_entity_poly.pdbx_seq_one_letter_code
_entity_poly.pdbx_strand_id
1 'polypeptide(L)'
;MSSVDSWDACGKIFEDARRAEFIDRICPEGSFPDLNGSCYTCPEGFNRTGNAVTGNQACFRNESLVPATKMASLSCPAGEHFDFIDGGTCWSCPVNSVRSVYGVKTNQACEYLTMRWEPARRTPNGLFGLPGAHEIVAEVIKDRTLIDEGITNYIAAAGLNKAKTDELKAEAWNLILTKPEESVILKAAVYVHVFNVIKRGPKTKPERDLLNYMALYVQKSRFLVATEMQSVWQSWERGLKVVRPGMSDGLNPNDIGVRPPQMEDQVGDIMLLAPGAAIVVAYAGIGGATLVSTSVAKAVGAVGKAIFPYLKQGIEQTTRIAATTTSIGTTSMAFMAPTMIILTASSIVASIGTDIALDQIKQSSIITDALANSQKPVNLSRLLLTDNGRTEVLTNWGLMTQESIKPQVQTWAKLMPSDKAQSGVTFEDGKVVVGNFDIDTAIDGGQTKNDTITLTQIESISIDASAGRSAKWDLIPGEATDVAIGTDGTTYVIGMTKAGGGYEIFKRAKTAKRWTKMSGAATRLAVSDNEAWVVNETGQIFSQSGSKWRRIPGPAAQDIGASAKGVWIIGVDGSIHFRDGNRWQNVAGSAKRIDIDQNGRPWVVNDKGDIYVHDNNRKWEKLPGTAVDIAVDIPGAAIIVGTNGKTYLFNGKKRDWDMIAQDTESNAVGAGGGQVWRLTKNNQIYQME
;
A
#
# COMPACT_ATOMS: atom_id res chain seq x y z
N MET A 1 25.05 28.81 44.51
CA MET A 1 25.98 29.31 43.48
C MET A 1 27.25 29.70 44.23
N SER A 2 28.02 28.69 44.65
CA SER A 2 29.21 28.16 43.95
C SER A 2 30.33 29.19 43.89
N SER A 3 31.26 29.02 44.84
CA SER A 3 32.55 29.65 44.87
C SER A 3 33.41 29.19 43.68
N VAL A 4 34.36 30.02 43.29
CA VAL A 4 35.54 29.58 42.54
C VAL A 4 36.74 30.25 43.19
N ASP A 5 37.47 29.44 43.93
CA ASP A 5 38.75 29.65 44.55
C ASP A 5 39.78 28.76 43.82
N SER A 6 41.04 29.23 43.75
CA SER A 6 42.27 28.59 43.19
C SER A 6 42.35 28.46 41.66
N TRP A 7 43.41 28.80 40.92
CA TRP A 7 44.88 28.97 41.09
C TRP A 7 45.40 29.85 39.90
N ASP A 8 46.57 30.50 39.86
CA ASP A 8 47.90 29.96 40.17
C ASP A 8 49.02 31.02 40.10
N ALA A 9 50.05 30.86 40.94
CA ALA A 9 51.50 31.05 40.67
C ALA A 9 52.30 31.65 41.84
N CYS A 10 53.05 30.77 42.52
CA CYS A 10 54.40 30.98 43.08
C CYS A 10 54.67 32.07 44.15
N GLY A 11 54.50 31.69 45.42
CA GLY A 11 55.55 31.72 46.45
C GLY A 11 56.14 33.05 46.95
N LYS A 12 55.92 33.36 48.24
CA LYS A 12 56.94 33.26 49.31
C LYS A 12 56.37 33.72 50.67
N ILE A 13 56.93 33.13 51.72
CA ILE A 13 56.63 33.32 53.14
C ILE A 13 57.47 34.50 53.70
N PHE A 14 56.88 35.33 54.58
CA PHE A 14 57.49 36.33 55.50
C PHE A 14 58.13 37.64 54.96
N GLU A 15 57.42 38.50 54.21
CA GLU A 15 57.80 39.93 54.20
C GLU A 15 56.59 40.89 54.12
N ASP A 16 56.60 41.94 54.94
CA ASP A 16 55.62 43.03 54.93
C ASP A 16 55.98 44.11 53.89
N ALA A 17 54.95 44.63 53.21
CA ALA A 17 55.05 45.61 52.13
C ALA A 17 55.58 46.99 52.57
N ARG A 18 56.39 47.63 51.73
CA ARG A 18 56.68 49.08 51.79
C ARG A 18 55.86 49.83 50.74
N ARG A 19 55.24 50.93 51.15
CA ARG A 19 54.54 51.88 50.28
C ARG A 19 55.55 52.76 49.54
N ALA A 20 55.31 53.06 48.26
CA ALA A 20 56.03 54.10 47.51
C ALA A 20 55.13 55.31 47.22
N GLU A 21 55.76 56.49 47.33
CA GLU A 21 55.24 57.84 47.05
C GLU A 21 55.42 58.26 45.59
N PHE A 22 54.64 59.27 45.20
CA PHE A 22 54.42 59.75 43.83
C PHE A 22 55.54 60.68 43.33
N ILE A 23 56.03 60.43 42.11
CA ILE A 23 57.16 61.14 41.49
C ILE A 23 56.83 61.43 40.00
N ASP A 24 56.01 62.45 39.75
CA ASP A 24 55.84 63.18 38.47
C ASP A 24 55.18 62.48 37.24
N ARG A 25 54.72 63.31 36.28
CA ARG A 25 53.74 63.04 35.22
C ARG A 25 54.35 63.04 33.80
N ILE A 26 55.60 62.60 33.65
CA ILE A 26 56.28 62.44 32.35
C ILE A 26 56.52 60.96 32.09
N CYS A 27 56.00 60.47 30.97
CA CYS A 27 56.07 59.06 30.60
C CYS A 27 57.51 58.67 30.19
N PRO A 28 58.09 57.59 30.75
CA PRO A 28 59.42 57.10 30.38
C PRO A 28 59.52 56.71 28.90
N GLU A 29 60.75 56.71 28.36
CA GLU A 29 61.01 56.38 26.95
C GLU A 29 60.41 55.01 26.56
N GLY A 30 59.59 54.98 25.50
CA GLY A 30 58.83 53.80 25.08
C GLY A 30 57.40 53.69 25.64
N SER A 31 56.97 54.63 26.51
CA SER A 31 55.59 54.73 27.02
C SER A 31 54.87 55.99 26.54
N PHE A 32 53.53 55.99 26.55
CA PHE A 32 52.69 57.07 26.03
C PHE A 32 51.60 57.50 27.03
N PRO A 33 51.28 58.81 27.09
CA PRO A 33 50.30 59.35 28.03
C PRO A 33 48.85 59.15 27.57
N ASP A 34 47.93 59.04 28.54
CA ASP A 34 46.48 59.10 28.33
C ASP A 34 45.87 60.34 29.01
N LEU A 35 44.63 60.69 28.64
CA LEU A 35 43.90 61.86 29.16
C LEU A 35 43.63 61.80 30.67
N ASN A 36 43.75 60.62 31.30
CA ASN A 36 43.68 60.45 32.76
C ASN A 36 45.00 60.80 33.47
N GLY A 37 46.08 61.07 32.73
CA GLY A 37 47.39 61.43 33.25
C GLY A 37 48.26 60.26 33.70
N SER A 38 47.90 59.02 33.35
CA SER A 38 48.71 57.82 33.50
C SER A 38 49.48 57.50 32.22
N CYS A 39 50.60 56.78 32.35
CA CYS A 39 51.47 56.37 31.24
C CYS A 39 51.33 54.88 30.96
N TYR A 40 51.26 54.51 29.68
CA TYR A 40 51.01 53.14 29.24
C TYR A 40 52.08 52.68 28.24
N THR A 41 52.42 51.39 28.27
CA THR A 41 53.28 50.73 27.28
C THR A 41 52.53 49.55 26.67
N CYS A 42 52.85 49.22 25.42
CA CYS A 42 52.39 47.96 24.85
C CYS A 42 53.26 46.80 25.39
N PRO A 43 52.68 45.59 25.56
CA PRO A 43 53.45 44.39 25.93
C PRO A 43 54.60 44.12 24.95
N GLU A 44 55.64 43.43 25.41
CA GLU A 44 56.85 43.16 24.63
C GLU A 44 56.52 42.51 23.27
N GLY A 45 57.01 43.13 22.18
CA GLY A 45 56.75 42.72 20.80
C GLY A 45 55.47 43.28 20.17
N PHE A 46 54.70 44.11 20.88
CA PHE A 46 53.52 44.82 20.35
C PHE A 46 53.80 46.31 20.17
N ASN A 47 53.32 46.87 19.06
CA ASN A 47 53.36 48.28 18.70
C ASN A 47 52.02 48.98 18.97
N ARG A 48 52.06 50.30 19.17
CA ARG A 48 50.90 51.14 19.47
C ARG A 48 50.06 51.42 18.22
N THR A 49 48.73 51.32 18.32
CA THR A 49 47.78 51.78 17.28
C THR A 49 47.32 53.23 17.52
N GLY A 50 46.35 53.74 16.74
CA GLY A 50 45.70 55.04 17.00
C GLY A 50 44.50 54.99 17.97
N ASN A 51 44.08 53.79 18.42
CA ASN A 51 42.83 53.59 19.19
C ASN A 51 42.97 54.01 20.66
N ALA A 52 41.89 54.29 21.40
CA ALA A 52 41.99 54.64 22.82
C ALA A 52 42.77 53.59 23.63
N VAL A 53 43.55 54.00 24.65
CA VAL A 53 44.42 53.08 25.42
C VAL A 53 43.63 52.07 26.25
N THR A 54 42.40 52.41 26.60
CA THR A 54 41.43 51.53 27.27
C THR A 54 40.72 50.59 26.29
N GLY A 55 40.93 50.78 24.99
CA GLY A 55 40.37 49.96 23.92
C GLY A 55 41.13 48.65 23.73
N ASN A 56 40.39 47.59 23.43
CA ASN A 56 40.90 46.25 23.13
C ASN A 56 41.85 46.15 21.91
N GLN A 57 42.01 47.24 21.15
CA GLN A 57 42.92 47.33 20.00
C GLN A 57 44.04 48.35 20.20
N ALA A 58 44.37 48.72 21.45
CA ALA A 58 45.39 49.73 21.73
C ALA A 58 46.80 49.33 21.27
N CYS A 59 47.11 48.02 21.23
CA CYS A 59 48.41 47.46 20.87
C CYS A 59 48.27 46.31 19.86
N PHE A 60 49.17 46.21 18.88
CA PHE A 60 49.18 45.18 17.82
C PHE A 60 50.59 44.62 17.61
N ARG A 61 50.75 43.34 17.26
CA ARG A 61 52.05 42.73 16.97
C ARG A 61 52.09 42.27 15.52
N ASN A 62 53.13 42.68 14.78
CA ASN A 62 53.37 42.16 13.43
C ASN A 62 54.11 40.83 13.57
N GLU A 63 53.44 39.72 13.27
CA GLU A 63 54.11 38.46 13.00
C GLU A 63 54.27 38.26 11.50
N SER A 64 55.49 37.97 11.05
CA SER A 64 55.78 37.67 9.66
C SER A 64 55.10 36.37 9.25
N LEU A 65 54.00 36.47 8.51
CA LEU A 65 53.24 35.34 7.99
C LEU A 65 54.06 34.62 6.91
N VAL A 66 54.34 33.33 7.12
CA VAL A 66 54.85 32.42 6.09
C VAL A 66 53.70 31.54 5.57
N PRO A 67 53.67 31.20 4.27
CA PRO A 67 52.58 30.41 3.70
C PRO A 67 52.57 28.99 4.26
N ALA A 68 51.38 28.47 4.56
CA ALA A 68 51.19 27.11 5.06
C ALA A 68 51.30 26.06 3.93
N THR A 69 51.83 24.88 4.25
CA THR A 69 51.94 23.73 3.33
C THR A 69 50.64 22.91 3.34
N LYS A 70 50.01 22.70 2.18
CA LYS A 70 48.78 21.89 2.06
C LYS A 70 49.07 20.41 2.36
N MET A 71 48.59 19.92 3.52
CA MET A 71 48.80 18.52 3.94
C MET A 71 47.74 17.54 3.40
N ALA A 72 46.49 17.99 3.20
CA ALA A 72 45.41 17.20 2.63
C ALA A 72 44.30 18.13 2.08
N SER A 73 43.42 17.60 1.22
CA SER A 73 42.20 18.31 0.78
C SER A 73 41.06 18.02 1.76
N LEU A 74 40.40 19.05 2.28
CA LEU A 74 39.10 18.93 2.95
C LEU A 74 38.04 18.74 1.87
N SER A 75 37.78 17.49 1.48
CA SER A 75 36.83 17.15 0.42
C SER A 75 35.78 16.17 0.91
N CYS A 76 34.51 16.42 0.58
CA CYS A 76 33.40 15.55 0.87
C CYS A 76 33.16 14.54 -0.28
N PRO A 77 32.49 13.40 -0.01
CA PRO A 77 31.96 12.50 -1.02
C PRO A 77 31.08 13.19 -2.08
N ALA A 78 30.93 12.56 -3.25
CA ALA A 78 30.11 13.08 -4.33
C ALA A 78 28.64 13.23 -3.90
N GLY A 79 28.09 14.44 -4.01
CA GLY A 79 26.73 14.79 -3.55
C GLY A 79 26.67 15.51 -2.21
N GLU A 80 27.81 15.69 -1.53
CA GLU A 80 27.92 16.44 -0.28
C GLU A 80 28.69 17.75 -0.46
N HIS A 81 28.48 18.69 0.46
CA HIS A 81 29.07 20.03 0.44
C HIS A 81 29.92 20.27 1.69
N PHE A 82 31.16 20.70 1.49
CA PHE A 82 32.07 21.05 2.57
C PHE A 82 31.77 22.46 3.10
N ASP A 83 31.68 22.61 4.42
CA ASP A 83 31.52 23.90 5.10
C ASP A 83 32.50 23.98 6.29
N PHE A 84 33.05 25.17 6.55
CA PHE A 84 34.00 25.41 7.65
C PHE A 84 33.37 25.40 9.05
N ILE A 85 32.04 25.33 9.12
CA ILE A 85 31.32 25.15 10.38
C ILE A 85 31.77 23.87 11.12
N ASP A 86 31.89 23.98 12.44
CA ASP A 86 32.33 22.91 13.36
C ASP A 86 33.68 22.27 13.00
N GLY A 87 34.60 23.05 12.44
CA GLY A 87 35.96 22.60 12.14
C GLY A 87 36.12 21.89 10.79
N GLY A 88 35.14 22.03 9.88
CA GLY A 88 35.18 21.43 8.55
C GLY A 88 34.31 20.20 8.44
N THR A 89 33.01 20.41 8.23
CA THR A 89 32.00 19.34 8.20
C THR A 89 31.35 19.20 6.83
N CYS A 90 30.90 18.00 6.49
CA CYS A 90 30.20 17.69 5.25
C CYS A 90 28.68 17.67 5.48
N TRP A 91 27.94 18.30 4.57
CA TRP A 91 26.49 18.45 4.66
C TRP A 91 25.84 18.07 3.33
N SER A 92 24.72 17.36 3.39
CA SER A 92 23.88 17.07 2.22
C SER A 92 22.51 17.71 2.37
N CYS A 93 21.98 18.17 1.24
CA CYS A 93 20.60 18.62 1.17
C CYS A 93 19.66 17.42 0.95
N PRO A 94 18.42 17.46 1.46
CA PRO A 94 17.41 16.44 1.18
C PRO A 94 17.24 16.15 -0.32
N VAL A 95 16.78 14.94 -0.66
CA VAL A 95 16.50 14.53 -2.04
C VAL A 95 15.60 15.57 -2.74
N ASN A 96 15.97 15.96 -3.97
CA ASN A 96 15.33 17.00 -4.80
C ASN A 96 15.46 18.46 -4.29
N SER A 97 16.47 18.73 -3.45
CA SER A 97 16.87 20.09 -3.09
C SER A 97 18.35 20.33 -3.38
N VAL A 98 18.71 21.60 -3.60
CA VAL A 98 20.09 22.04 -3.77
C VAL A 98 20.49 23.00 -2.67
N ARG A 99 21.80 23.15 -2.51
CA ARG A 99 22.41 24.11 -1.60
C ARG A 99 22.02 25.53 -2.01
N SER A 100 21.44 26.28 -1.08
CA SER A 100 21.20 27.71 -1.25
C SER A 100 22.46 28.52 -0.85
N VAL A 101 22.39 29.84 -1.02
CA VAL A 101 23.43 30.78 -0.57
C VAL A 101 23.47 31.00 0.95
N TYR A 102 22.50 30.49 1.71
CA TYR A 102 22.40 30.69 3.15
C TYR A 102 23.22 29.67 3.94
N GLY A 103 23.64 29.96 5.18
CA GLY A 103 24.51 29.07 5.96
C GLY A 103 23.91 27.67 6.23
N VAL A 104 24.74 26.61 6.30
CA VAL A 104 24.29 25.20 6.40
C VAL A 104 23.41 24.89 7.62
N LYS A 105 23.56 25.65 8.71
CA LYS A 105 22.77 25.50 9.94
C LYS A 105 21.43 26.25 9.93
N THR A 106 21.13 26.99 8.86
CA THR A 106 19.89 27.76 8.76
C THR A 106 18.76 26.91 8.17
N ASN A 107 17.52 27.26 8.48
CA ASN A 107 16.33 26.66 7.85
C ASN A 107 16.20 27.02 6.36
N GLN A 108 17.08 27.87 5.83
CA GLN A 108 17.15 28.25 4.43
C GLN A 108 18.32 27.56 3.71
N ALA A 109 19.08 26.67 4.37
CA ALA A 109 20.29 26.06 3.83
C ALA A 109 20.09 25.27 2.52
N CYS A 110 18.89 24.72 2.32
CA CYS A 110 18.56 23.97 1.12
C CYS A 110 17.30 24.58 0.50
N GLU A 111 17.31 24.71 -0.82
CA GLU A 111 16.15 25.13 -1.62
C GLU A 111 15.68 23.96 -2.49
N TYR A 112 14.39 23.68 -2.46
CA TYR A 112 13.81 22.63 -3.30
C TYR A 112 13.74 23.16 -4.75
N LEU A 113 14.39 22.45 -5.68
CA LEU A 113 14.34 22.77 -7.10
C LEU A 113 12.98 22.45 -7.73
N THR A 114 12.22 21.56 -7.07
CA THR A 114 10.95 21.07 -7.56
C THR A 114 9.90 21.12 -6.45
N MET A 115 8.66 21.40 -6.86
CA MET A 115 7.50 21.16 -5.99
C MET A 115 7.50 19.68 -5.60
N ARG A 116 7.22 19.37 -4.32
CA ARG A 116 6.85 18.02 -3.92
C ARG A 116 5.34 17.88 -4.07
N TRP A 117 4.91 17.14 -5.09
CA TRP A 117 3.52 16.82 -5.33
C TRP A 117 3.25 15.36 -4.97
N GLU A 118 2.22 15.11 -4.16
CA GLU A 118 1.75 13.75 -3.86
C GLU A 118 0.44 13.54 -4.61
N PRO A 119 0.47 12.90 -5.80
CA PRO A 119 -0.72 12.81 -6.63
C PRO A 119 -1.74 11.82 -6.05
N ALA A 120 -3.02 11.98 -6.43
CA ALA A 120 -4.05 11.03 -6.04
C ALA A 120 -3.73 9.63 -6.58
N ARG A 121 -3.60 8.65 -5.67
CA ARG A 121 -3.39 7.25 -6.04
C ARG A 121 -4.68 6.66 -6.62
N ARG A 122 -4.55 5.92 -7.72
CA ARG A 122 -5.69 5.19 -8.29
C ARG A 122 -6.12 4.05 -7.38
N THR A 123 -7.42 3.79 -7.33
CA THR A 123 -7.93 2.53 -6.79
C THR A 123 -7.61 1.41 -7.78
N PRO A 124 -6.73 0.47 -7.41
CA PRO A 124 -6.40 -0.66 -8.25
C PRO A 124 -7.59 -1.64 -8.34
N ASN A 125 -7.71 -2.35 -9.46
CA ASN A 125 -8.67 -3.44 -9.66
C ASN A 125 -7.93 -4.77 -9.84
N GLY A 126 -8.67 -5.87 -9.83
CA GLY A 126 -8.13 -7.19 -10.15
C GLY A 126 -8.76 -7.78 -11.40
N LEU A 127 -8.08 -8.76 -12.02
CA LEU A 127 -8.52 -9.41 -13.25
C LEU A 127 -9.99 -9.87 -13.18
N PHE A 128 -10.39 -10.52 -12.09
CA PHE A 128 -11.75 -11.01 -11.89
C PHE A 128 -12.74 -9.96 -11.36
N GLY A 129 -12.31 -8.72 -11.15
CA GLY A 129 -13.18 -7.58 -10.92
C GLY A 129 -13.64 -6.90 -12.22
N LEU A 130 -13.09 -7.30 -13.36
CA LEU A 130 -13.40 -6.68 -14.65
C LEU A 130 -14.65 -7.31 -15.30
N PRO A 131 -15.55 -6.50 -15.89
CA PRO A 131 -16.72 -7.03 -16.60
C PRO A 131 -16.33 -7.98 -17.74
N GLY A 132 -16.95 -9.17 -17.78
CA GLY A 132 -16.70 -10.19 -18.80
C GLY A 132 -15.38 -10.96 -18.65
N ALA A 133 -14.59 -10.69 -17.60
CA ALA A 133 -13.30 -11.34 -17.44
C ALA A 133 -13.42 -12.81 -17.05
N HIS A 134 -14.42 -13.25 -16.29
CA HIS A 134 -14.54 -14.67 -15.92
C HIS A 134 -14.67 -15.56 -17.17
N GLU A 135 -15.50 -15.16 -18.13
CA GLU A 135 -15.72 -15.89 -19.38
C GLU A 135 -14.46 -15.91 -20.25
N ILE A 136 -13.82 -14.75 -20.43
CA ILE A 136 -12.60 -14.62 -21.25
C ILE A 136 -11.45 -15.40 -20.64
N VAL A 137 -11.26 -15.31 -19.32
CA VAL A 137 -10.20 -16.05 -18.62
C VAL A 137 -10.45 -17.55 -18.74
N ALA A 138 -11.69 -18.02 -18.57
CA ALA A 138 -12.03 -19.42 -18.76
C ALA A 138 -11.77 -19.90 -20.21
N GLU A 139 -12.08 -19.08 -21.21
CA GLU A 139 -11.75 -19.35 -22.62
C GLU A 139 -10.24 -19.49 -22.83
N VAL A 140 -9.44 -18.54 -22.34
CA VAL A 140 -7.97 -18.56 -22.45
C VAL A 140 -7.37 -19.78 -21.75
N ILE A 141 -7.89 -20.18 -20.58
CA ILE A 141 -7.43 -21.38 -19.88
C ILE A 141 -7.78 -22.65 -20.66
N LYS A 142 -8.99 -22.75 -21.23
CA LYS A 142 -9.43 -23.93 -22.00
C LYS A 142 -8.67 -24.07 -23.31
N ASP A 143 -8.40 -22.96 -23.99
CA ASP A 143 -7.67 -22.94 -25.24
C ASP A 143 -6.19 -23.30 -25.05
N ARG A 144 -5.60 -22.92 -23.90
CA ARG A 144 -4.21 -23.19 -23.47
C ARG A 144 -3.11 -22.58 -24.33
N THR A 145 -3.36 -22.28 -25.60
CA THR A 145 -2.31 -21.90 -26.58
C THR A 145 -1.53 -20.68 -26.12
N LEU A 146 -2.22 -19.59 -25.79
CA LEU A 146 -1.59 -18.33 -25.37
C LEU A 146 -0.81 -18.46 -24.06
N ILE A 147 -1.26 -19.34 -23.17
CA ILE A 147 -0.57 -19.61 -21.90
C ILE A 147 0.72 -20.41 -22.18
N ASP A 148 0.62 -21.48 -22.95
CA ASP A 148 1.75 -22.35 -23.29
C ASP A 148 2.80 -21.63 -24.15
N GLU A 149 2.38 -20.82 -25.12
CA GLU A 149 3.27 -19.95 -25.90
C GLU A 149 3.94 -18.88 -25.03
N GLY A 150 3.17 -18.24 -24.13
CA GLY A 150 3.70 -17.26 -23.18
C GLY A 150 4.77 -17.85 -22.27
N ILE A 151 4.52 -19.05 -21.73
CA ILE A 151 5.48 -19.82 -20.93
C ILE A 151 6.73 -20.15 -21.77
N THR A 152 6.54 -20.65 -23.00
CA THR A 152 7.66 -21.06 -23.87
C THR A 152 8.55 -19.88 -24.26
N ASN A 153 7.96 -18.76 -24.68
CA ASN A 153 8.69 -17.56 -25.06
C ASN A 153 9.48 -16.98 -23.88
N TYR A 154 8.88 -17.01 -22.69
CA TYR A 154 9.54 -16.57 -21.47
C TYR A 154 10.73 -17.47 -21.12
N ILE A 155 10.58 -18.79 -21.19
CA ILE A 155 11.64 -19.76 -20.90
C ILE A 155 12.77 -19.70 -21.96
N ALA A 156 12.43 -19.48 -23.23
CA ALA A 156 13.40 -19.29 -24.30
C ALA A 156 14.27 -18.03 -24.08
N ALA A 157 13.67 -16.91 -23.67
CA ALA A 157 14.40 -15.69 -23.30
C ALA A 157 15.33 -15.91 -22.09
N ALA A 158 15.01 -16.91 -21.28
CA ALA A 158 15.73 -17.32 -20.10
C ALA A 158 16.90 -18.31 -20.42
N GLY A 159 16.88 -19.01 -21.56
CA GLY A 159 17.95 -19.96 -21.91
C GLY A 159 18.08 -21.16 -20.96
N LEU A 160 16.96 -21.66 -20.42
CA LEU A 160 16.93 -22.80 -19.51
C LEU A 160 17.00 -24.15 -20.25
N ASN A 161 17.41 -25.19 -19.53
CA ASN A 161 17.41 -26.56 -20.04
C ASN A 161 15.99 -27.18 -20.01
N LYS A 162 15.77 -28.22 -20.82
CA LYS A 162 14.46 -28.85 -20.99
C LYS A 162 13.82 -29.35 -19.69
N ALA A 163 14.59 -29.96 -18.79
CA ALA A 163 14.06 -30.46 -17.52
C ALA A 163 13.50 -29.35 -16.63
N LYS A 164 14.22 -28.21 -16.53
CA LYS A 164 13.74 -27.06 -15.76
C LYS A 164 12.59 -26.34 -16.45
N THR A 165 12.54 -26.37 -17.79
CA THR A 165 11.40 -25.88 -18.59
C THR A 165 10.11 -26.60 -18.22
N ASP A 166 10.15 -27.94 -18.19
CA ASP A 166 8.97 -28.78 -17.93
C ASP A 166 8.46 -28.61 -16.48
N GLU A 167 9.38 -28.51 -15.52
CA GLU A 167 9.07 -28.20 -14.10
C GLU A 167 8.36 -26.86 -13.95
N LEU A 168 8.91 -25.79 -14.54
CA LEU A 168 8.32 -24.45 -14.48
C LEU A 168 6.97 -24.38 -15.20
N LYS A 169 6.81 -25.10 -16.32
CA LYS A 169 5.52 -25.20 -17.01
C LYS A 169 4.47 -25.85 -16.10
N ALA A 170 4.80 -26.92 -15.39
CA ALA A 170 3.89 -27.57 -14.46
C ALA A 170 3.51 -26.66 -13.28
N GLU A 171 4.49 -25.94 -12.70
CA GLU A 171 4.23 -24.95 -11.63
C GLU A 171 3.33 -23.81 -12.09
N ALA A 172 3.54 -23.29 -13.31
CA ALA A 172 2.73 -22.21 -13.87
C ALA A 172 1.27 -22.65 -14.01
N TRP A 173 1.04 -23.86 -14.53
CA TRP A 173 -0.30 -24.43 -14.65
C TRP A 173 -0.94 -24.71 -13.29
N ASN A 174 -0.18 -25.21 -12.31
CA ASN A 174 -0.68 -25.40 -10.96
C ASN A 174 -1.13 -24.08 -10.34
N LEU A 175 -0.36 -23.01 -10.49
CA LEU A 175 -0.74 -21.68 -10.00
C LEU A 175 -2.00 -21.15 -10.69
N ILE A 176 -2.10 -21.32 -12.01
CA ILE A 176 -3.30 -20.92 -12.80
C ILE A 176 -4.56 -21.65 -12.31
N LEU A 177 -4.45 -22.94 -12.01
CA LEU A 177 -5.61 -23.75 -11.61
C LEU A 177 -6.01 -23.53 -10.15
N THR A 178 -5.05 -23.21 -9.27
CA THR A 178 -5.29 -23.09 -7.82
C THR A 178 -5.51 -21.65 -7.35
N LYS A 179 -4.82 -20.68 -7.95
CA LYS A 179 -4.86 -19.25 -7.61
C LYS A 179 -4.74 -18.38 -8.88
N PRO A 180 -5.70 -18.45 -9.81
CA PRO A 180 -5.64 -17.74 -11.08
C PRO A 180 -5.45 -16.22 -10.92
N GLU A 181 -5.95 -15.63 -9.83
CA GLU A 181 -5.85 -14.20 -9.52
C GLU A 181 -4.40 -13.73 -9.25
N GLU A 182 -3.52 -14.64 -8.81
CA GLU A 182 -2.11 -14.37 -8.54
C GLU A 182 -1.22 -14.63 -9.77
N SER A 183 -1.74 -15.29 -10.81
CA SER A 183 -0.93 -15.71 -11.96
C SER A 183 -0.63 -14.56 -12.93
N VAL A 184 0.63 -14.10 -12.92
CA VAL A 184 1.14 -13.09 -13.87
C VAL A 184 1.12 -13.59 -15.32
N ILE A 185 1.35 -14.89 -15.53
CA ILE A 185 1.32 -15.55 -16.85
C ILE A 185 -0.10 -15.53 -17.40
N LEU A 186 -1.09 -15.82 -16.56
CA LEU A 186 -2.50 -15.77 -16.97
C LEU A 186 -2.91 -14.34 -17.33
N LYS A 187 -2.56 -13.34 -16.50
CA LYS A 187 -2.86 -11.93 -16.77
C LYS A 187 -2.23 -11.46 -18.09
N ALA A 188 -1.03 -11.93 -18.43
CA ALA A 188 -0.38 -11.63 -19.70
C ALA A 188 -1.04 -12.35 -20.88
N ALA A 189 -1.35 -13.64 -20.76
CA ALA A 189 -2.05 -14.40 -21.81
C ALA A 189 -3.43 -13.81 -22.12
N VAL A 190 -4.17 -13.40 -21.08
CA VAL A 190 -5.46 -12.71 -21.23
C VAL A 190 -5.29 -11.35 -21.91
N TYR A 191 -4.22 -10.60 -21.62
CA TYR A 191 -3.93 -9.37 -22.36
C TYR A 191 -3.71 -9.63 -23.86
N VAL A 192 -2.96 -10.68 -24.21
CA VAL A 192 -2.75 -11.05 -25.63
C VAL A 192 -4.08 -11.39 -26.30
N HIS A 193 -4.95 -12.13 -25.62
CA HIS A 193 -6.30 -12.39 -26.09
C HIS A 193 -7.07 -11.08 -26.32
N VAL A 194 -7.11 -10.19 -25.31
CA VAL A 194 -7.80 -8.89 -25.38
C VAL A 194 -7.25 -8.02 -26.51
N PHE A 195 -5.93 -7.98 -26.70
CA PHE A 195 -5.28 -7.26 -27.80
C PHE A 195 -5.77 -7.78 -29.17
N ASN A 196 -5.87 -9.10 -29.33
CA ASN A 196 -6.41 -9.70 -30.54
C ASN A 196 -7.90 -9.37 -30.72
N VAL A 197 -8.69 -9.35 -29.64
CA VAL A 197 -10.10 -8.91 -29.66
C VAL A 197 -10.21 -7.45 -30.13
N ILE A 198 -9.35 -6.54 -29.66
CA ILE A 198 -9.35 -5.13 -30.09
C ILE A 198 -9.08 -5.00 -31.60
N LYS A 199 -8.20 -5.83 -32.15
CA LYS A 199 -7.86 -5.82 -33.59
C LYS A 199 -8.97 -6.42 -34.46
N ARG A 200 -9.56 -7.53 -34.04
CA ARG A 200 -10.62 -8.23 -34.81
C ARG A 200 -12.03 -7.68 -34.56
N GLY A 201 -12.21 -6.90 -33.50
CA GLY A 201 -13.51 -6.45 -33.00
C GLY A 201 -14.17 -7.48 -32.04
N PRO A 202 -14.93 -7.01 -31.03
CA PRO A 202 -15.59 -7.88 -30.07
C PRO A 202 -16.83 -8.55 -30.67
N LYS A 203 -16.89 -9.88 -30.58
CA LYS A 203 -17.98 -10.73 -31.09
C LYS A 203 -18.96 -11.14 -29.98
N THR A 204 -18.43 -11.41 -28.78
CA THR A 204 -19.25 -11.87 -27.65
C THR A 204 -19.62 -10.70 -26.73
N LYS A 205 -20.63 -10.90 -25.85
CA LYS A 205 -20.99 -9.91 -24.84
C LYS A 205 -19.84 -9.66 -23.82
N PRO A 206 -19.19 -10.70 -23.26
CA PRO A 206 -18.04 -10.52 -22.38
C PRO A 206 -16.91 -9.68 -23.00
N GLU A 207 -16.59 -9.94 -24.28
CA GLU A 207 -15.61 -9.14 -25.03
C GLU A 207 -16.02 -7.65 -25.12
N ARG A 208 -17.28 -7.37 -25.46
CA ARG A 208 -17.78 -5.99 -25.54
C ARG A 208 -17.75 -5.28 -24.18
N ASP A 209 -18.20 -5.96 -23.14
CA ASP A 209 -18.26 -5.40 -21.78
C ASP A 209 -16.85 -5.05 -21.28
N LEU A 210 -15.88 -5.95 -21.50
CA LEU A 210 -14.49 -5.72 -21.11
C LEU A 210 -13.86 -4.55 -21.89
N LEU A 211 -14.02 -4.53 -23.21
CA LEU A 211 -13.45 -3.46 -24.04
C LEU A 211 -14.07 -2.08 -23.75
N ASN A 212 -15.38 -2.02 -23.50
CA ASN A 212 -16.05 -0.79 -23.08
C ASN A 212 -15.52 -0.29 -21.74
N TYR A 213 -15.37 -1.20 -20.77
CA TYR A 213 -14.78 -0.87 -19.48
C TYR A 213 -13.34 -0.36 -19.61
N MET A 214 -12.52 -1.05 -20.43
CA MET A 214 -11.14 -0.67 -20.67
C MET A 214 -11.02 0.71 -21.33
N ALA A 215 -11.84 1.01 -22.34
CA ALA A 215 -11.85 2.33 -22.98
C ALA A 215 -12.20 3.45 -21.99
N LEU A 216 -13.22 3.23 -21.14
CA LEU A 216 -13.58 4.16 -20.07
C LEU A 216 -12.46 4.30 -19.02
N TYR A 217 -11.78 3.22 -18.69
CA TYR A 217 -10.66 3.25 -17.76
C TYR A 217 -9.49 4.08 -18.30
N VAL A 218 -9.10 3.86 -19.57
CA VAL A 218 -8.05 4.65 -20.25
C VAL A 218 -8.45 6.12 -20.32
N GLN A 219 -9.72 6.44 -20.60
CA GLN A 219 -10.19 7.82 -20.60
C GLN A 219 -10.07 8.47 -19.21
N LYS A 220 -10.49 7.76 -18.16
CA LYS A 220 -10.32 8.21 -16.77
C LYS A 220 -8.84 8.33 -16.39
N SER A 221 -7.95 7.51 -16.96
CA SER A 221 -6.48 7.62 -16.84
C SER A 221 -5.96 8.95 -17.36
N ARG A 222 -6.36 9.29 -18.58
CA ARG A 222 -6.02 10.58 -19.18
C ARG A 222 -6.54 11.75 -18.36
N PHE A 223 -7.79 11.67 -17.91
CA PHE A 223 -8.43 12.75 -17.16
C PHE A 223 -7.71 13.02 -15.85
N LEU A 224 -7.40 11.96 -15.08
CA LEU A 224 -6.68 12.12 -13.81
C LEU A 224 -5.31 12.76 -14.01
N VAL A 225 -4.52 12.28 -14.98
CA VAL A 225 -3.19 12.84 -15.26
C VAL A 225 -3.31 14.31 -15.62
N ALA A 226 -4.25 14.68 -16.50
CA ALA A 226 -4.46 16.06 -16.90
C ALA A 226 -4.91 16.96 -15.72
N THR A 227 -5.79 16.47 -14.83
CA THR A 227 -6.22 17.22 -13.64
C THR A 227 -5.11 17.39 -12.60
N GLU A 228 -4.24 16.39 -12.46
CA GLU A 228 -3.10 16.44 -11.56
C GLU A 228 -2.03 17.41 -12.09
N MET A 229 -1.74 17.38 -13.39
CA MET A 229 -0.87 18.38 -14.04
C MET A 229 -1.41 19.80 -13.85
N GLN A 230 -2.72 20.00 -13.98
CA GLN A 230 -3.36 21.29 -13.72
C GLN A 230 -3.21 21.71 -12.25
N SER A 231 -3.35 20.77 -11.32
CA SER A 231 -3.25 21.03 -9.88
C SER A 231 -1.82 21.41 -9.47
N VAL A 232 -0.81 20.71 -10.02
CA VAL A 232 0.61 21.06 -9.91
C VAL A 232 0.86 22.47 -10.41
N TRP A 233 0.37 22.79 -11.61
CA TRP A 233 0.54 24.11 -12.23
C TRP A 233 -0.05 25.23 -11.40
N GLN A 234 -1.32 25.11 -10.97
CA GLN A 234 -1.98 26.10 -10.13
C GLN A 234 -1.30 26.25 -8.77
N SER A 235 -0.80 25.15 -8.20
CA SER A 235 -0.07 25.17 -6.94
C SER A 235 1.25 25.95 -7.08
N TRP A 236 1.98 25.71 -8.18
CA TRP A 236 3.20 26.43 -8.49
C TRP A 236 2.94 27.93 -8.72
N GLU A 237 1.91 28.30 -9.49
CA GLU A 237 1.49 29.70 -9.68
C GLU A 237 1.13 30.40 -8.35
N ARG A 238 0.45 29.70 -7.44
CA ARG A 238 0.15 30.24 -6.09
C ARG A 238 1.42 30.43 -5.27
N GLY A 239 2.36 29.49 -5.34
CA GLY A 239 3.66 29.59 -4.66
C GLY A 239 4.42 30.84 -5.09
N LEU A 240 4.44 31.14 -6.38
CA LEU A 240 5.06 32.36 -6.91
C LEU A 240 4.44 33.66 -6.34
N LYS A 241 3.13 33.67 -6.11
CA LYS A 241 2.42 34.82 -5.52
C LYS A 241 2.71 35.01 -4.03
N VAL A 242 2.98 33.93 -3.29
CA VAL A 242 3.26 33.97 -1.84
C VAL A 242 4.69 34.44 -1.55
N VAL A 243 5.65 34.18 -2.45
CA VAL A 243 7.06 34.56 -2.29
C VAL A 243 7.31 36.08 -2.38
N ARG A 244 6.28 36.93 -2.64
CA ARG A 244 6.38 38.39 -2.48
C ARG A 244 5.09 39.09 -2.03
N PRO A 245 5.11 39.83 -0.91
CA PRO A 245 4.40 41.09 -0.79
C PRO A 245 5.29 42.22 -1.35
N GLY A 246 4.90 42.90 -2.44
CA GLY A 246 5.42 44.24 -2.76
C GLY A 246 6.11 44.51 -4.12
N MET A 247 5.89 43.74 -5.19
CA MET A 247 6.27 44.19 -6.55
C MET A 247 5.02 44.42 -7.42
N SER A 248 5.02 45.53 -8.15
CA SER A 248 3.88 46.09 -8.91
C SER A 248 3.34 45.16 -10.01
N ASP A 249 2.03 45.26 -10.26
CA ASP A 249 1.18 44.52 -11.22
C ASP A 249 1.60 44.55 -12.71
N GLY A 250 2.81 45.01 -13.05
CA GLY A 250 3.26 45.31 -14.41
C GLY A 250 4.39 44.44 -14.98
N LEU A 251 4.92 43.45 -14.24
CA LEU A 251 5.93 42.53 -14.77
C LEU A 251 5.28 41.25 -15.30
N ASN A 252 5.67 40.85 -16.51
CA ASN A 252 5.21 39.64 -17.17
C ASN A 252 5.50 38.41 -16.25
N PRO A 253 4.53 37.52 -15.96
CA PRO A 253 4.72 36.31 -15.15
C PRO A 253 5.91 35.43 -15.58
N ASN A 254 6.31 35.61 -16.83
CA ASN A 254 7.41 34.94 -17.52
C ASN A 254 8.83 35.41 -17.11
N ASP A 255 8.97 36.52 -16.37
CA ASP A 255 10.25 37.23 -16.16
C ASP A 255 10.79 37.10 -14.71
N ILE A 256 10.47 35.99 -14.06
CA ILE A 256 10.69 35.77 -12.62
C ILE A 256 11.94 34.93 -12.28
N GLY A 257 12.68 34.44 -13.29
CA GLY A 257 13.88 33.61 -13.09
C GLY A 257 13.65 32.21 -12.50
N VAL A 258 12.40 31.81 -12.23
CA VAL A 258 12.02 30.51 -11.67
C VAL A 258 11.43 29.63 -12.78
N ARG A 259 12.10 28.51 -13.09
CA ARG A 259 11.66 27.55 -14.11
C ARG A 259 10.38 26.82 -13.64
N PRO A 260 9.37 26.61 -14.52
CA PRO A 260 8.19 25.82 -14.18
C PRO A 260 8.55 24.35 -13.87
N PRO A 261 7.75 23.65 -13.04
CA PRO A 261 7.99 22.24 -12.74
C PRO A 261 7.82 21.39 -14.02
N GLN A 262 8.69 20.38 -14.17
CA GLN A 262 8.52 19.38 -15.23
C GLN A 262 7.36 18.46 -14.85
N MET A 263 6.28 18.51 -15.62
CA MET A 263 5.04 17.80 -15.31
C MET A 263 5.25 16.29 -15.28
N GLU A 264 6.15 15.78 -16.13
CA GLU A 264 6.54 14.38 -16.22
C GLU A 264 6.98 13.80 -14.88
N ASP A 265 7.80 14.55 -14.15
CA ASP A 265 8.35 14.12 -12.86
C ASP A 265 7.29 14.23 -11.74
N GLN A 266 6.39 15.21 -11.83
CA GLN A 266 5.41 15.50 -10.78
C GLN A 266 4.24 14.52 -10.77
N VAL A 267 3.83 14.04 -11.94
CA VAL A 267 2.64 13.17 -12.09
C VAL A 267 3.00 11.71 -12.36
N GLY A 268 4.30 11.38 -12.44
CA GLY A 268 4.77 10.03 -12.75
C GLY A 268 4.30 8.97 -11.75
N ASP A 269 4.16 9.33 -10.47
CA ASP A 269 3.73 8.42 -9.41
C ASP A 269 2.25 7.98 -9.54
N ILE A 270 1.42 8.68 -10.33
CA ILE A 270 0.02 8.25 -10.63
C ILE A 270 0.00 6.90 -11.32
N MET A 271 1.01 6.63 -12.14
CA MET A 271 1.12 5.44 -12.99
C MET A 271 2.10 4.42 -12.41
N LEU A 272 2.47 4.58 -11.14
CA LEU A 272 3.35 3.64 -10.47
C LEU A 272 2.66 2.28 -10.37
N LEU A 273 3.17 1.33 -11.15
CA LEU A 273 2.69 -0.03 -11.13
C LEU A 273 3.24 -0.75 -9.90
N ALA A 274 2.35 -1.46 -9.18
CA ALA A 274 2.79 -2.43 -8.20
C ALA A 274 3.72 -3.45 -8.89
N PRO A 275 4.72 -4.00 -8.19
CA PRO A 275 5.72 -4.84 -8.83
C PRO A 275 5.13 -6.06 -9.58
N GLY A 276 4.04 -6.66 -9.07
CA GLY A 276 3.31 -7.72 -9.77
C GLY A 276 2.72 -7.29 -11.11
N ALA A 277 2.20 -6.06 -11.21
CA ALA A 277 1.67 -5.52 -12.46
C ALA A 277 2.79 -5.11 -13.43
N ALA A 278 3.95 -4.67 -12.91
CA ALA A 278 5.13 -4.43 -13.73
C ALA A 278 5.61 -5.70 -14.45
N ILE A 279 5.52 -6.84 -13.76
CA ILE A 279 5.83 -8.15 -14.33
C ILE A 279 4.83 -8.52 -15.42
N VAL A 280 3.52 -8.28 -15.23
CA VAL A 280 2.51 -8.54 -16.28
C VAL A 280 2.84 -7.76 -17.56
N VAL A 281 3.23 -6.49 -17.43
CA VAL A 281 3.71 -5.67 -18.55
C VAL A 281 4.97 -6.27 -19.18
N ALA A 282 5.90 -6.76 -18.37
CA ALA A 282 7.11 -7.41 -18.84
C ALA A 282 6.84 -8.73 -19.60
N TYR A 283 5.99 -9.61 -19.08
CA TYR A 283 5.63 -10.86 -19.75
C TYR A 283 4.93 -10.61 -21.10
N ALA A 284 4.01 -9.64 -21.15
CA ALA A 284 3.36 -9.25 -22.40
C ALA A 284 4.37 -8.70 -23.43
N GLY A 285 5.43 -8.01 -22.97
CA GLY A 285 6.48 -7.47 -23.84
C GLY A 285 7.47 -8.52 -24.38
N ILE A 286 7.81 -9.56 -23.59
CA ILE A 286 8.73 -10.64 -24.02
C ILE A 286 8.09 -11.51 -25.11
N GLY A 287 6.77 -11.74 -25.05
CA GLY A 287 6.04 -12.61 -25.98
C GLY A 287 5.62 -11.96 -27.30
N GLY A 288 5.75 -10.64 -27.48
CA GLY A 288 5.32 -9.99 -28.72
C GLY A 288 5.78 -8.55 -28.89
N ALA A 289 6.76 -8.33 -29.76
CA ALA A 289 7.26 -6.99 -30.11
C ALA A 289 6.18 -6.06 -30.70
N THR A 290 5.05 -6.60 -31.13
CA THR A 290 3.89 -5.86 -31.64
C THR A 290 2.88 -5.46 -30.56
N LEU A 291 3.08 -5.88 -29.31
CA LEU A 291 2.19 -5.61 -28.18
C LEU A 291 2.61 -4.36 -27.39
N VAL A 292 3.86 -3.91 -27.57
CA VAL A 292 4.51 -2.81 -26.84
C VAL A 292 5.35 -1.94 -27.77
N SER A 293 5.80 -0.77 -27.29
CA SER A 293 6.81 0.01 -28.02
C SER A 293 8.20 -0.65 -27.93
N THR A 294 9.10 -0.25 -28.84
CA THR A 294 10.48 -0.74 -28.87
C THR A 294 11.30 -0.35 -27.63
N SER A 295 11.02 0.80 -27.02
CA SER A 295 11.65 1.23 -25.76
C SER A 295 11.18 0.40 -24.57
N VAL A 296 9.88 0.10 -24.49
CA VAL A 296 9.30 -0.77 -23.46
C VAL A 296 9.85 -2.19 -23.60
N ALA A 297 9.91 -2.74 -24.81
CA ALA A 297 10.47 -4.07 -25.07
C ALA A 297 11.93 -4.21 -24.55
N LYS A 298 12.76 -3.16 -24.70
CA LYS A 298 14.14 -3.14 -24.18
C LYS A 298 14.20 -3.08 -22.65
N ALA A 299 13.39 -2.23 -22.02
CA ALA A 299 13.31 -2.13 -20.56
C ALA A 299 12.80 -3.44 -19.93
N VAL A 300 11.80 -4.04 -20.55
CA VAL A 300 11.25 -5.35 -20.20
C VAL A 300 12.30 -6.46 -20.29
N GLY A 301 13.15 -6.45 -21.31
CA GLY A 301 14.27 -7.38 -21.42
C GLY A 301 15.29 -7.25 -20.26
N ALA A 302 15.45 -6.07 -19.68
CA ALA A 302 16.32 -5.86 -18.51
C ALA A 302 15.68 -6.40 -17.22
N VAL A 303 14.37 -6.20 -17.03
CA VAL A 303 13.60 -6.78 -15.91
C VAL A 303 13.59 -8.31 -16.00
N GLY A 304 13.39 -8.87 -17.20
CA GLY A 304 13.47 -10.31 -17.43
C GLY A 304 14.82 -10.91 -17.00
N LYS A 305 15.93 -10.22 -17.29
CA LYS A 305 17.28 -10.62 -16.84
C LYS A 305 17.49 -10.52 -15.33
N ALA A 306 16.86 -9.54 -14.67
CA ALA A 306 16.94 -9.35 -13.22
C ALA A 306 16.10 -10.37 -12.43
N ILE A 307 15.00 -10.85 -13.02
CA ILE A 307 14.12 -11.89 -12.43
C ILE A 307 14.68 -13.30 -12.71
N PHE A 308 15.49 -13.45 -13.76
CA PHE A 308 16.05 -14.72 -14.22
C PHE A 308 16.72 -15.60 -13.14
N PRO A 309 17.51 -15.07 -12.20
CA PRO A 309 18.11 -15.86 -11.12
C PRO A 309 17.08 -16.51 -10.17
N TYR A 310 15.92 -15.87 -9.99
CA TYR A 310 14.86 -16.32 -9.08
C TYR A 310 13.94 -17.37 -9.72
N LEU A 311 13.81 -17.37 -11.05
CA LEU A 311 13.12 -18.44 -11.77
C LEU A 311 13.74 -19.82 -11.54
N LYS A 312 15.04 -19.88 -11.24
CA LYS A 312 15.71 -21.14 -10.89
C LYS A 312 15.25 -21.71 -9.54
N GLN A 313 14.67 -20.87 -8.68
CA GLN A 313 14.20 -21.21 -7.34
C GLN A 313 12.68 -21.56 -7.28
N GLY A 314 11.94 -21.40 -8.39
CA GLY A 314 10.52 -21.76 -8.52
C GLY A 314 9.59 -20.55 -8.72
N ILE A 315 8.47 -20.75 -9.43
CA ILE A 315 7.54 -19.68 -9.85
C ILE A 315 6.87 -19.00 -8.65
N GLU A 316 6.52 -19.74 -7.61
CA GLU A 316 5.87 -19.18 -6.43
C GLU A 316 6.79 -18.20 -5.66
N GLN A 317 8.08 -18.53 -5.54
CA GLN A 317 9.07 -17.62 -4.96
C GLN A 317 9.36 -16.43 -5.87
N THR A 318 9.38 -16.63 -7.19
CA THR A 318 9.56 -15.54 -8.16
C THR A 318 8.41 -14.52 -8.07
N THR A 319 7.18 -14.99 -7.92
CA THR A 319 5.98 -14.14 -7.79
C THR A 319 5.99 -13.35 -6.48
N ARG A 320 6.50 -13.95 -5.38
CA ARG A 320 6.66 -13.29 -4.07
C ARG A 320 7.85 -12.34 -4.01
N ILE A 321 9.01 -12.72 -4.53
CA ILE A 321 10.23 -11.90 -4.53
C ILE A 321 10.02 -10.67 -5.40
N ALA A 322 9.46 -10.85 -6.60
CA ALA A 322 9.19 -9.73 -7.48
C ALA A 322 8.06 -8.82 -6.96
N ALA A 323 7.18 -9.29 -6.06
CA ALA A 323 6.28 -8.43 -5.27
C ALA A 323 6.99 -7.64 -4.14
N THR A 324 8.23 -8.00 -3.79
CA THR A 324 9.03 -7.41 -2.70
C THR A 324 10.37 -6.79 -3.13
N THR A 325 10.71 -6.73 -4.42
CA THR A 325 11.97 -6.13 -4.88
C THR A 325 11.94 -4.60 -4.84
N THR A 326 12.15 -4.04 -3.65
CA THR A 326 12.70 -2.69 -3.44
C THR A 326 14.23 -2.64 -3.63
N SER A 327 14.88 -3.80 -3.90
CA SER A 327 16.35 -3.93 -4.00
C SER A 327 16.93 -3.73 -5.41
N ILE A 328 16.11 -3.57 -6.45
CA ILE A 328 16.58 -3.02 -7.72
C ILE A 328 16.42 -1.51 -7.61
N GLY A 329 17.48 -0.86 -7.14
CA GLY A 329 17.56 0.60 -7.12
C GLY A 329 17.10 1.19 -8.46
N THR A 330 16.26 2.21 -8.38
CA THR A 330 15.87 3.15 -9.45
C THR A 330 15.03 2.67 -10.65
N THR A 331 14.42 1.49 -10.63
CA THR A 331 13.37 1.16 -11.61
C THR A 331 11.98 1.08 -10.98
N SER A 332 11.50 2.18 -10.40
CA SER A 332 10.08 2.48 -10.60
C SER A 332 9.89 2.53 -12.13
N MET A 333 8.80 1.99 -12.67
CA MET A 333 8.53 2.12 -14.11
C MET A 333 8.13 3.56 -14.51
N ALA A 334 8.85 4.56 -13.98
CA ALA A 334 8.73 5.98 -14.28
C ALA A 334 8.91 6.29 -15.77
N PHE A 335 9.56 5.41 -16.54
CA PHE A 335 9.67 5.54 -18.00
C PHE A 335 8.32 5.48 -18.75
N MET A 336 7.23 5.13 -18.08
CA MET A 336 5.86 5.11 -18.65
C MET A 336 5.11 6.44 -18.45
N ALA A 337 5.57 7.32 -17.56
CA ALA A 337 4.95 8.63 -17.34
C ALA A 337 5.05 9.58 -18.56
N PRO A 338 6.20 9.66 -19.28
CA PRO A 338 6.32 10.50 -20.46
C PRO A 338 5.35 10.13 -21.58
N THR A 339 5.03 8.84 -21.76
CA THR A 339 4.15 8.39 -22.85
C THR A 339 2.70 8.82 -22.63
N MET A 340 2.23 8.83 -21.38
CA MET A 340 0.86 9.26 -21.04
C MET A 340 0.67 10.77 -21.23
N ILE A 341 1.65 11.58 -20.83
CA ILE A 341 1.60 13.04 -21.03
C ILE A 341 1.56 13.37 -22.52
N ILE A 342 2.40 12.70 -23.33
CA ILE A 342 2.40 12.84 -24.80
C ILE A 342 1.06 12.42 -25.42
N LEU A 343 0.37 11.42 -24.86
CA LEU A 343 -0.91 10.96 -25.39
C LEU A 343 -2.09 11.83 -24.95
N THR A 344 -1.96 12.51 -23.82
CA THR A 344 -2.93 13.53 -23.40
C THR A 344 -2.71 14.85 -24.13
N ALA A 345 -1.48 15.31 -24.34
CA ALA A 345 -1.19 16.58 -24.98
C ALA A 345 -1.02 16.42 -26.51
N SER A 346 -1.91 17.00 -27.31
CA SER A 346 -1.86 16.91 -28.78
C SER A 346 -0.71 17.69 -29.42
N SER A 347 -0.12 18.63 -28.71
CA SER A 347 0.92 19.52 -29.24
C SER A 347 2.25 19.37 -28.50
N ILE A 348 3.16 18.54 -29.02
CA ILE A 348 4.58 18.81 -28.78
C ILE A 348 4.94 19.95 -29.74
N VAL A 349 4.78 21.19 -29.29
CA VAL A 349 5.32 22.36 -29.99
C VAL A 349 6.84 22.16 -30.02
N ALA A 350 7.36 21.75 -31.17
CA ALA A 350 8.79 21.62 -31.43
C ALA A 350 9.38 23.03 -31.63
N SER A 351 9.55 23.78 -30.55
CA SER A 351 10.35 25.00 -30.54
C SER A 351 11.36 24.92 -29.40
N ILE A 352 12.65 24.89 -29.76
CA ILE A 352 13.77 24.97 -28.83
C ILE A 352 13.79 26.42 -28.31
N GLY A 353 13.32 26.64 -27.09
CA GLY A 353 13.49 27.91 -26.39
C GLY A 353 14.30 27.68 -25.13
N THR A 354 15.41 28.40 -24.99
CA THR A 354 16.19 28.49 -23.75
C THR A 354 15.61 29.52 -22.77
N ASP A 355 14.39 29.99 -23.02
CA ASP A 355 13.73 31.07 -22.29
C ASP A 355 12.62 30.53 -21.38
N ILE A 356 12.65 30.94 -20.11
CA ILE A 356 11.69 30.57 -19.06
C ILE A 356 10.26 30.95 -19.47
N ALA A 357 10.10 32.07 -20.20
CA ALA A 357 8.83 32.51 -20.77
C ALA A 357 8.22 31.48 -21.73
N LEU A 358 9.07 30.90 -22.58
CA LEU A 358 8.66 29.95 -23.60
C LEU A 358 8.31 28.59 -22.97
N ASP A 359 9.07 28.19 -21.94
CA ASP A 359 8.79 26.99 -21.14
C ASP A 359 7.46 27.09 -20.40
N GLN A 360 7.12 28.26 -19.84
CA GLN A 360 5.83 28.47 -19.16
C GLN A 360 4.65 28.40 -20.14
N ILE A 361 4.73 29.07 -21.30
CA ILE A 361 3.69 29.00 -22.35
C ILE A 361 3.52 27.57 -22.84
N LYS A 362 4.62 26.83 -23.03
CA LYS A 362 4.61 25.43 -23.44
C LYS A 362 3.94 24.52 -22.41
N GLN A 363 4.22 24.67 -21.13
CA GLN A 363 3.60 23.85 -20.08
C GLN A 363 2.11 24.15 -19.94
N SER A 364 1.70 25.42 -20.00
CA SER A 364 0.29 25.81 -19.96
C SER A 364 -0.52 25.26 -21.15
N SER A 365 0.07 25.23 -22.36
CA SER A 365 -0.60 24.66 -23.54
C SER A 365 -0.72 23.14 -23.45
N ILE A 366 0.34 22.45 -23.00
CA ILE A 366 0.33 21.01 -22.76
C ILE A 366 -0.80 20.60 -21.80
N ILE A 367 -0.99 21.33 -20.69
CA ILE A 367 -2.05 21.04 -19.70
C ILE A 367 -3.44 21.26 -20.30
N THR A 368 -3.61 22.35 -21.04
CA THR A 368 -4.91 22.69 -21.64
C THR A 368 -5.32 21.67 -22.69
N ASP A 369 -4.38 21.28 -23.56
CA ASP A 369 -4.56 20.20 -24.53
C ASP A 369 -4.83 18.85 -23.85
N ALA A 370 -4.08 18.55 -22.78
CA ALA A 370 -4.27 17.33 -21.98
C ALA A 370 -5.69 17.21 -21.43
N LEU A 371 -6.22 18.30 -20.85
CA LEU A 371 -7.59 18.33 -20.35
C LEU A 371 -8.61 18.17 -21.48
N ALA A 372 -8.46 18.92 -22.58
CA ALA A 372 -9.38 18.86 -23.71
C ALA A 372 -9.40 17.47 -24.38
N ASN A 373 -8.24 16.83 -24.53
CA ASN A 373 -8.15 15.49 -25.12
C ASN A 373 -8.59 14.39 -24.15
N SER A 374 -8.38 14.56 -22.84
CA SER A 374 -8.80 13.56 -21.85
C SER A 374 -10.32 13.37 -21.78
N GLN A 375 -11.08 14.40 -22.14
CA GLN A 375 -12.55 14.35 -22.18
C GLN A 375 -13.08 13.63 -23.43
N LYS A 376 -12.25 13.36 -24.44
CA LYS A 376 -12.67 12.67 -25.67
C LYS A 376 -12.81 11.17 -25.43
N PRO A 377 -13.84 10.50 -25.99
CA PRO A 377 -13.97 9.05 -25.92
C PRO A 377 -12.75 8.33 -26.49
N VAL A 378 -12.32 7.26 -25.83
CA VAL A 378 -11.17 6.46 -26.24
C VAL A 378 -11.58 5.40 -27.26
N ASN A 379 -10.86 5.32 -28.37
CA ASN A 379 -10.97 4.23 -29.34
C ASN A 379 -9.71 3.35 -29.25
N LEU A 380 -9.85 2.17 -28.64
CA LEU A 380 -8.74 1.24 -28.41
C LEU A 380 -8.08 0.79 -29.72
N SER A 381 -8.85 0.46 -30.75
CA SER A 381 -8.31 0.01 -32.04
C SER A 381 -7.44 1.08 -32.70
N ARG A 382 -7.80 2.37 -32.56
CA ARG A 382 -6.98 3.49 -33.04
C ARG A 382 -5.71 3.66 -32.22
N LEU A 383 -5.74 3.44 -30.90
CA LEU A 383 -4.54 3.50 -30.06
C LEU A 383 -3.52 2.43 -30.43
N LEU A 384 -3.97 1.23 -30.79
CA LEU A 384 -3.07 0.14 -31.18
C LEU A 384 -2.30 0.42 -32.48
N LEU A 385 -2.66 1.45 -33.25
CA LEU A 385 -1.94 1.86 -34.46
C LEU A 385 -0.62 2.58 -34.17
N THR A 386 -0.39 3.06 -32.95
CA THR A 386 0.84 3.78 -32.57
C THR A 386 1.59 3.07 -31.45
N ASP A 387 2.91 3.20 -31.42
CA ASP A 387 3.77 2.62 -30.39
C ASP A 387 3.40 3.11 -28.98
N ASN A 388 3.13 4.42 -28.87
CA ASN A 388 2.70 5.04 -27.61
C ASN A 388 1.31 4.57 -27.19
N GLY A 389 0.37 4.44 -28.13
CA GLY A 389 -0.98 3.97 -27.82
C GLY A 389 -1.02 2.50 -27.38
N ARG A 390 -0.19 1.62 -27.97
CA ARG A 390 0.00 0.24 -27.48
C ARG A 390 0.54 0.20 -26.05
N THR A 391 1.51 1.08 -25.77
CA THR A 391 2.11 1.21 -24.45
C THR A 391 1.11 1.70 -23.40
N GLU A 392 0.28 2.68 -23.74
CA GLU A 392 -0.81 3.17 -22.89
C GLU A 392 -1.83 2.07 -22.60
N VAL A 393 -2.24 1.32 -23.62
CA VAL A 393 -3.19 0.21 -23.48
C VAL A 393 -2.66 -0.86 -22.53
N LEU A 394 -1.39 -1.25 -22.67
CA LEU A 394 -0.77 -2.23 -21.78
C LEU A 394 -0.57 -1.70 -20.34
N THR A 395 -0.18 -0.43 -20.19
CA THR A 395 0.01 0.18 -18.85
C THR A 395 -1.29 0.18 -18.08
N ASN A 396 -2.37 0.59 -18.75
CA ASN A 396 -3.70 0.58 -18.16
C ASN A 396 -4.18 -0.83 -17.86
N TRP A 397 -3.85 -1.83 -18.68
CA TRP A 397 -4.09 -3.23 -18.34
C TRP A 397 -3.38 -3.65 -17.05
N GLY A 398 -2.11 -3.28 -16.89
CA GLY A 398 -1.36 -3.51 -15.65
C GLY A 398 -2.05 -2.86 -14.44
N LEU A 399 -2.45 -1.60 -14.54
CA LEU A 399 -3.15 -0.88 -13.47
C LEU A 399 -4.51 -1.50 -13.12
N MET A 400 -5.24 -1.98 -14.13
CA MET A 400 -6.56 -2.61 -13.99
C MET A 400 -6.51 -4.01 -13.38
N THR A 401 -5.36 -4.69 -13.40
CA THR A 401 -5.24 -6.10 -12.99
C THR A 401 -4.30 -6.33 -11.81
N GLN A 402 -3.84 -5.25 -11.17
CA GLN A 402 -2.81 -5.31 -10.14
C GLN A 402 -3.29 -5.91 -8.80
N GLU A 403 -4.58 -5.82 -8.46
CA GLU A 403 -5.13 -6.49 -7.27
C GLU A 403 -5.37 -7.99 -7.50
N SER A 404 -5.18 -8.77 -6.44
CA SER A 404 -5.48 -10.20 -6.41
C SER A 404 -6.93 -10.44 -5.98
N ILE A 405 -7.88 -10.06 -6.85
CA ILE A 405 -9.31 -10.34 -6.65
C ILE A 405 -9.61 -11.76 -7.13
N LYS A 406 -10.15 -12.60 -6.25
CA LYS A 406 -10.53 -13.99 -6.57
C LYS A 406 -11.68 -14.09 -7.57
N PRO A 407 -11.73 -15.14 -8.40
CA PRO A 407 -12.88 -15.40 -9.25
C PRO A 407 -14.15 -15.61 -8.41
N GLN A 408 -15.29 -15.17 -8.93
CA GLN A 408 -16.57 -15.39 -8.29
C GLN A 408 -16.91 -16.87 -8.35
N VAL A 409 -17.02 -17.52 -7.19
CA VAL A 409 -17.08 -18.99 -7.05
C VAL A 409 -18.14 -19.62 -7.95
N GLN A 410 -19.37 -19.10 -7.96
CA GLN A 410 -20.48 -19.67 -8.74
C GLN A 410 -20.27 -19.55 -10.25
N THR A 411 -19.80 -18.39 -10.72
CA THR A 411 -19.56 -18.14 -12.13
C THR A 411 -18.36 -18.96 -12.61
N TRP A 412 -17.31 -19.03 -11.80
CA TRP A 412 -16.12 -19.81 -12.10
C TRP A 412 -16.39 -21.31 -12.16
N ALA A 413 -17.15 -21.87 -11.21
CA ALA A 413 -17.52 -23.27 -11.21
C ALA A 413 -18.34 -23.68 -12.45
N LYS A 414 -19.19 -22.78 -12.96
CA LYS A 414 -19.94 -23.00 -14.21
C LYS A 414 -19.05 -22.98 -15.45
N LEU A 415 -18.09 -22.05 -15.47
CA LEU A 415 -17.22 -21.84 -16.62
C LEU A 415 -16.07 -22.85 -16.68
N MET A 416 -15.58 -23.31 -15.53
CA MET A 416 -14.47 -24.24 -15.39
C MET A 416 -14.91 -25.50 -14.62
N PRO A 417 -15.78 -26.35 -15.19
CA PRO A 417 -16.10 -27.64 -14.59
C PRO A 417 -14.82 -28.50 -14.54
N SER A 418 -14.56 -29.15 -13.42
CA SER A 418 -13.37 -29.98 -13.25
C SER A 418 -13.44 -31.23 -14.13
N ASP A 419 -12.44 -31.44 -14.99
CA ASP A 419 -12.25 -32.69 -15.75
C ASP A 419 -11.78 -33.82 -14.81
N LYS A 420 -12.71 -34.35 -14.03
CA LYS A 420 -12.64 -35.70 -13.45
C LYS A 420 -14.04 -36.31 -13.44
N ALA A 421 -14.44 -36.82 -14.61
CA ALA A 421 -15.28 -38.02 -14.78
C ALA A 421 -15.54 -38.25 -16.28
N GLN A 422 -14.55 -38.78 -17.01
CA GLN A 422 -14.90 -39.70 -18.11
C GLN A 422 -15.29 -41.04 -17.48
N SER A 423 -16.48 -41.09 -16.90
CA SER A 423 -17.17 -42.32 -16.53
C SER A 423 -18.30 -42.47 -17.53
N GLY A 424 -18.01 -43.13 -18.65
CA GLY A 424 -19.05 -43.54 -19.58
C GLY A 424 -19.97 -44.51 -18.85
N VAL A 425 -21.18 -44.09 -18.53
CA VAL A 425 -22.26 -44.96 -18.09
C VAL A 425 -22.91 -45.51 -19.35
N THR A 426 -22.65 -46.77 -19.68
CA THR A 426 -23.49 -47.51 -20.64
C THR A 426 -24.61 -48.20 -19.89
N PHE A 427 -25.81 -48.14 -20.48
CA PHE A 427 -27.00 -48.83 -19.99
C PHE A 427 -27.18 -50.10 -20.81
N GLU A 428 -26.91 -51.25 -20.20
CA GLU A 428 -27.35 -52.55 -20.70
C GLU A 428 -28.29 -53.16 -19.65
N ASP A 429 -29.47 -53.59 -20.11
CA ASP A 429 -30.47 -54.31 -19.31
C ASP A 429 -30.82 -53.67 -17.96
N GLY A 430 -30.96 -52.34 -17.94
CA GLY A 430 -31.39 -51.60 -16.75
C GLY A 430 -30.39 -51.59 -15.60
N LYS A 431 -29.13 -51.98 -15.83
CA LYS A 431 -28.03 -51.86 -14.87
C LYS A 431 -26.97 -50.88 -15.37
N VAL A 432 -26.53 -50.01 -14.46
CA VAL A 432 -25.37 -49.15 -14.66
C VAL A 432 -24.13 -49.98 -14.38
N VAL A 433 -23.32 -50.25 -15.40
CA VAL A 433 -21.98 -50.84 -15.23
C VAL A 433 -20.96 -49.71 -15.15
N VAL A 434 -20.32 -49.55 -13.98
CA VAL A 434 -19.19 -48.60 -13.82
C VAL A 434 -17.89 -49.39 -13.94
N GLY A 435 -17.12 -49.12 -15.01
CA GLY A 435 -15.83 -49.74 -15.26
C GLY A 435 -14.74 -49.28 -14.27
N ASN A 436 -13.93 -50.26 -13.86
CA ASN A 436 -12.73 -50.31 -13.01
C ASN A 436 -12.10 -48.98 -12.54
N PHE A 437 -12.07 -48.80 -11.22
CA PHE A 437 -11.10 -47.96 -10.53
C PHE A 437 -9.88 -48.82 -10.15
N ASP A 438 -8.74 -48.60 -10.79
CA ASP A 438 -7.45 -49.00 -10.21
C ASP A 438 -6.95 -47.85 -9.34
N ILE A 439 -7.05 -48.03 -8.02
CA ILE A 439 -6.33 -47.22 -7.04
C ILE A 439 -5.06 -48.00 -6.70
N ASP A 440 -3.93 -47.51 -7.19
CA ASP A 440 -2.62 -48.05 -6.81
C ASP A 440 -2.28 -47.55 -5.40
N THR A 441 -2.81 -48.22 -4.39
CA THR A 441 -2.32 -48.14 -3.01
C THR A 441 -1.62 -49.44 -2.68
N ALA A 442 -0.30 -49.45 -2.88
CA ALA A 442 0.54 -50.34 -2.10
C ALA A 442 0.44 -49.91 -0.62
N ILE A 443 -0.22 -50.72 0.19
CA ILE A 443 0.20 -51.20 1.52
C ILE A 443 -0.89 -52.18 2.01
N ASP A 444 -0.49 -53.45 1.99
CA ASP A 444 -0.77 -54.54 2.92
C ASP A 444 -2.18 -54.73 3.52
N GLY A 445 -2.74 -55.93 3.28
CA GLY A 445 -3.59 -56.62 4.25
C GLY A 445 -5.09 -56.33 4.25
N GLY A 446 -5.81 -56.94 3.30
CA GLY A 446 -7.07 -57.65 3.49
C GLY A 446 -8.19 -57.05 4.37
N GLN A 447 -9.20 -56.47 3.72
CA GLN A 447 -10.63 -56.88 3.75
C GLN A 447 -11.50 -55.74 3.19
N THR A 448 -12.17 -55.99 2.06
CA THR A 448 -13.15 -55.07 1.47
C THR A 448 -14.48 -55.21 2.20
N LYS A 449 -14.89 -54.15 2.92
CA LYS A 449 -16.24 -54.03 3.46
C LYS A 449 -17.11 -53.31 2.43
N ASN A 450 -17.99 -54.06 1.76
CA ASN A 450 -18.94 -53.51 0.79
C ASN A 450 -20.11 -52.84 1.54
N ASP A 451 -20.00 -51.54 1.80
CA ASP A 451 -21.15 -50.73 2.24
C ASP A 451 -21.94 -50.27 0.99
N THR A 452 -22.96 -51.03 0.61
CA THR A 452 -23.88 -50.68 -0.49
C THR A 452 -24.83 -49.57 -0.04
N ILE A 453 -24.72 -48.39 -0.65
CA ILE A 453 -25.69 -47.29 -0.48
C ILE A 453 -26.95 -47.64 -1.28
N THR A 454 -28.11 -47.70 -0.63
CA THR A 454 -29.40 -48.07 -1.26
C THR A 454 -30.05 -46.87 -1.95
N LEU A 455 -30.90 -47.09 -2.97
CA LEU A 455 -31.59 -45.99 -3.72
C LEU A 455 -32.40 -45.05 -2.82
N THR A 456 -32.88 -45.51 -1.67
CA THR A 456 -33.50 -44.68 -0.64
C THR A 456 -32.55 -43.64 -0.01
N GLN A 457 -31.23 -43.88 -0.01
CA GLN A 457 -30.24 -42.87 0.37
C GLN A 457 -29.96 -41.87 -0.77
N ILE A 458 -30.23 -42.24 -2.03
CA ILE A 458 -30.00 -41.37 -3.20
C ILE A 458 -31.21 -40.46 -3.47
N GLU A 459 -32.44 -40.90 -3.17
CA GLU A 459 -33.64 -40.06 -3.24
C GLU A 459 -33.64 -38.94 -2.18
N SER A 460 -32.76 -38.99 -1.18
CA SER A 460 -32.49 -37.86 -0.26
C SER A 460 -31.53 -36.79 -0.82
N ILE A 461 -31.04 -36.98 -2.06
CA ILE A 461 -30.17 -36.03 -2.76
C ILE A 461 -30.88 -35.57 -4.03
N SER A 462 -32.01 -34.89 -3.83
CA SER A 462 -32.66 -34.08 -4.85
C SER A 462 -32.81 -32.65 -4.32
N ILE A 463 -32.56 -31.69 -5.21
CA ILE A 463 -32.38 -30.27 -4.92
C ILE A 463 -33.75 -29.64 -4.66
N ASP A 464 -34.12 -29.57 -3.39
CA ASP A 464 -34.98 -28.53 -2.83
C ASP A 464 -34.25 -27.94 -1.61
N ALA A 465 -34.55 -26.68 -1.30
CA ALA A 465 -33.94 -25.84 -0.27
C ALA A 465 -33.22 -26.56 0.89
N SER A 466 -31.99 -26.14 1.22
CA SER A 466 -31.45 -26.36 2.56
C SER A 466 -30.58 -25.15 2.99
N ALA A 467 -30.86 -24.37 4.05
CA ALA A 467 -31.79 -24.56 5.16
C ALA A 467 -31.81 -26.02 5.64
N GLY A 468 -30.65 -26.60 5.92
CA GLY A 468 -30.63 -27.97 6.43
C GLY A 468 -29.35 -28.79 6.31
N ARG A 469 -28.37 -28.44 5.47
CA ARG A 469 -27.06 -29.11 5.57
C ARG A 469 -26.35 -28.51 6.78
N SER A 470 -26.32 -29.22 7.91
CA SER A 470 -25.56 -28.77 9.08
C SER A 470 -24.11 -28.57 8.64
N ALA A 471 -23.63 -27.33 8.62
CA ALA A 471 -22.21 -27.08 8.48
C ALA A 471 -21.46 -27.93 9.52
N LYS A 472 -20.43 -28.65 9.07
CA LYS A 472 -19.58 -29.40 9.98
C LYS A 472 -18.62 -28.42 10.65
N TRP A 473 -18.49 -28.58 11.96
CA TRP A 473 -17.70 -27.70 12.81
C TRP A 473 -16.50 -28.46 13.35
N ASP A 474 -15.31 -28.03 12.96
CA ASP A 474 -14.05 -28.52 13.50
C ASP A 474 -13.77 -27.88 14.84
N LEU A 475 -13.62 -28.70 15.88
CA LEU A 475 -13.20 -28.21 17.20
C LEU A 475 -11.75 -27.75 17.14
N ILE A 476 -11.52 -26.49 17.48
CA ILE A 476 -10.19 -25.91 17.55
C ILE A 476 -9.75 -25.84 19.03
N PRO A 477 -8.60 -26.42 19.40
CA PRO A 477 -8.14 -26.41 20.78
C PRO A 477 -8.01 -24.98 21.34
N GLY A 478 -8.63 -24.75 22.49
CA GLY A 478 -8.66 -23.46 23.17
C GLY A 478 -10.08 -23.04 23.56
N GLU A 479 -10.15 -21.96 24.34
CA GLU A 479 -11.40 -21.32 24.74
C GLU A 479 -11.30 -19.82 24.51
N ALA A 480 -12.40 -19.21 24.07
CA ALA A 480 -12.45 -17.78 23.79
C ALA A 480 -13.84 -17.18 24.02
N THR A 481 -13.87 -15.88 24.34
CA THR A 481 -15.10 -15.09 24.51
C THR A 481 -15.43 -14.21 23.32
N ASP A 482 -14.46 -13.97 22.44
CA ASP A 482 -14.63 -13.15 21.23
C ASP A 482 -13.66 -13.61 20.12
N VAL A 483 -14.06 -13.45 18.86
CA VAL A 483 -13.31 -13.92 17.69
C VAL A 483 -13.49 -12.98 16.51
N ALA A 484 -12.39 -12.66 15.82
CA ALA A 484 -12.43 -12.00 14.51
C ALA A 484 -11.30 -12.51 13.62
N ILE A 485 -11.50 -12.37 12.31
CA ILE A 485 -10.60 -12.94 11.31
C ILE A 485 -10.21 -11.83 10.33
N GLY A 486 -8.92 -11.69 10.06
CA GLY A 486 -8.40 -10.78 9.04
C GLY A 486 -8.65 -11.28 7.61
N THR A 487 -8.45 -10.42 6.63
CA THR A 487 -8.66 -10.75 5.21
C THR A 487 -7.66 -11.80 4.69
N ASP A 488 -6.48 -11.88 5.31
CA ASP A 488 -5.47 -12.93 5.10
C ASP A 488 -5.84 -14.29 5.73
N GLY A 489 -6.90 -14.33 6.54
CA GLY A 489 -7.36 -15.48 7.29
C GLY A 489 -6.66 -15.69 8.64
N THR A 490 -5.85 -14.75 9.10
CA THR A 490 -5.32 -14.75 10.47
C THR A 490 -6.47 -14.55 11.45
N THR A 491 -6.68 -15.52 12.33
CA THR A 491 -7.74 -15.52 13.34
C THR A 491 -7.21 -14.95 14.66
N TYR A 492 -7.96 -14.04 15.26
CA TYR A 492 -7.68 -13.45 16.57
C TYR A 492 -8.80 -13.85 17.53
N VAL A 493 -8.43 -14.14 18.78
CA VAL A 493 -9.39 -14.47 19.84
C VAL A 493 -9.05 -13.78 21.15
N ILE A 494 -10.09 -13.47 21.92
CA ILE A 494 -9.98 -13.10 23.33
C ILE A 494 -10.13 -14.37 24.16
N GLY A 495 -9.08 -14.76 24.89
CA GLY A 495 -9.07 -15.97 25.71
C GLY A 495 -9.79 -15.82 27.04
N MET A 496 -9.66 -16.83 27.90
CA MET A 496 -10.36 -16.89 29.21
C MET A 496 -9.53 -16.36 30.39
N THR A 497 -8.22 -16.26 30.23
CA THR A 497 -7.32 -15.82 31.31
C THR A 497 -7.40 -14.31 31.48
N LYS A 498 -7.75 -13.86 32.70
CA LYS A 498 -7.80 -12.44 33.03
C LYS A 498 -6.41 -11.81 32.92
N ALA A 499 -6.33 -10.65 32.28
CA ALA A 499 -5.13 -9.81 32.18
C ALA A 499 -5.51 -8.33 32.39
N GLY A 500 -4.54 -7.46 32.67
CA GLY A 500 -4.82 -6.05 32.99
C GLY A 500 -5.57 -5.34 31.86
N GLY A 501 -6.82 -4.92 32.12
CA GLY A 501 -7.70 -4.30 31.12
C GLY A 501 -8.66 -5.27 30.42
N GLY A 502 -8.72 -6.56 30.76
CA GLY A 502 -9.62 -7.52 30.13
C GLY A 502 -9.14 -8.96 30.22
N TYR A 503 -9.01 -9.63 29.08
CA TYR A 503 -8.49 -10.98 28.96
C TYR A 503 -7.37 -11.06 27.93
N GLU A 504 -6.55 -12.11 28.02
CA GLU A 504 -5.42 -12.34 27.11
C GLU A 504 -5.88 -12.45 25.64
N ILE A 505 -5.07 -11.91 24.73
CA ILE A 505 -5.35 -11.90 23.30
C ILE A 505 -4.45 -12.92 22.62
N PHE A 506 -5.00 -13.71 21.69
CA PHE A 506 -4.25 -14.69 20.92
C PHE A 506 -4.50 -14.53 19.42
N LYS A 507 -3.52 -14.94 18.61
CA LYS A 507 -3.65 -15.02 17.16
C LYS A 507 -3.20 -16.36 16.59
N ARG A 508 -3.78 -16.76 15.48
CA ARG A 508 -3.50 -18.01 14.76
C ARG A 508 -3.52 -17.73 13.26
N ALA A 509 -2.40 -17.96 12.58
CA ALA A 509 -2.37 -17.88 11.11
C ALA A 509 -3.28 -18.96 10.50
N LYS A 510 -3.81 -18.73 9.30
CA LYS A 510 -4.81 -19.59 8.65
C LYS A 510 -4.49 -21.10 8.65
N THR A 511 -3.23 -21.45 8.41
CA THR A 511 -2.75 -22.86 8.35
C THR A 511 -2.05 -23.32 9.63
N ALA A 512 -1.89 -22.45 10.63
CA ALA A 512 -1.20 -22.79 11.86
C ALA A 512 -2.06 -23.68 12.76
N LYS A 513 -1.43 -24.61 13.49
CA LYS A 513 -2.14 -25.48 14.45
C LYS A 513 -2.13 -24.95 15.89
N ARG A 514 -1.43 -23.85 16.17
CA ARG A 514 -1.24 -23.31 17.53
C ARG A 514 -1.57 -21.82 17.61
N TRP A 515 -2.09 -21.41 18.76
CA TRP A 515 -2.29 -20.01 19.13
C TRP A 515 -0.97 -19.37 19.56
N THR A 516 -0.79 -18.11 19.19
CA THR A 516 0.31 -17.25 19.64
C THR A 516 -0.25 -16.15 20.51
N LYS A 517 0.20 -16.08 21.77
CA LYS A 517 -0.21 -15.03 22.70
C LYS A 517 0.31 -13.66 22.24
N MET A 518 -0.53 -12.65 22.32
CA MET A 518 -0.20 -11.25 22.09
C MET A 518 -0.05 -10.50 23.41
N SER A 519 0.67 -9.38 23.39
CA SER A 519 0.72 -8.45 24.51
C SER A 519 -0.65 -7.79 24.70
N GLY A 520 -0.92 -7.23 25.89
CA GLY A 520 -2.17 -6.51 26.17
C GLY A 520 -3.34 -7.40 26.60
N ALA A 521 -4.48 -6.75 26.87
CA ALA A 521 -5.71 -7.41 27.24
C ALA A 521 -6.92 -6.65 26.68
N ALA A 522 -7.97 -7.38 26.33
CA ALA A 522 -9.18 -6.80 25.77
C ALA A 522 -10.42 -7.63 26.11
N THR A 523 -11.59 -7.09 25.78
CA THR A 523 -12.90 -7.73 25.92
C THR A 523 -13.65 -7.84 24.60
N ARG A 524 -13.27 -7.02 23.60
CA ARG A 524 -13.72 -7.10 22.21
C ARG A 524 -12.57 -6.87 21.25
N LEU A 525 -12.64 -7.50 20.09
CA LEU A 525 -11.69 -7.32 19.01
C LEU A 525 -12.36 -7.31 17.63
N ALA A 526 -11.73 -6.61 16.70
CA ALA A 526 -12.05 -6.61 15.28
C ALA A 526 -10.76 -6.49 14.47
N VAL A 527 -10.80 -6.82 13.18
CA VAL A 527 -9.59 -6.81 12.34
C VAL A 527 -9.84 -6.02 11.06
N SER A 528 -9.06 -4.95 10.86
CA SER A 528 -9.03 -4.18 9.61
C SER A 528 -7.87 -4.68 8.74
N ASP A 529 -8.16 -5.44 7.69
CA ASP A 529 -7.18 -6.18 6.89
C ASP A 529 -6.31 -7.08 7.76
N ASN A 530 -5.16 -6.55 8.21
CA ASN A 530 -4.17 -7.22 9.06
C ASN A 530 -3.89 -6.46 10.37
N GLU A 531 -4.58 -5.34 10.64
CA GLU A 531 -4.45 -4.56 11.87
C GLU A 531 -5.58 -4.92 12.84
N ALA A 532 -5.25 -5.49 14.01
CA ALA A 532 -6.22 -5.74 15.07
C ALA A 532 -6.60 -4.45 15.81
N TRP A 533 -7.88 -4.31 16.09
CA TRP A 533 -8.49 -3.27 16.90
C TRP A 533 -9.14 -3.91 18.10
N VAL A 534 -9.01 -3.30 19.27
CA VAL A 534 -9.54 -3.87 20.50
C VAL A 534 -10.19 -2.83 21.40
N VAL A 535 -11.14 -3.30 22.20
CA VAL A 535 -11.77 -2.55 23.27
C VAL A 535 -11.53 -3.29 24.58
N ASN A 536 -11.00 -2.57 25.57
CA ASN A 536 -10.70 -3.10 26.89
C ASN A 536 -11.90 -2.99 27.84
N GLU A 537 -11.81 -3.57 29.03
CA GLU A 537 -12.91 -3.61 30.01
C GLU A 537 -13.39 -2.24 30.51
N THR A 538 -12.56 -1.20 30.37
CA THR A 538 -12.90 0.20 30.69
C THR A 538 -13.48 0.96 29.48
N GLY A 539 -13.69 0.27 28.36
CA GLY A 539 -14.17 0.84 27.10
C GLY A 539 -13.12 1.63 26.31
N GLN A 540 -11.85 1.54 26.66
CA GLN A 540 -10.79 2.21 25.92
C GLN A 540 -10.47 1.45 24.63
N ILE A 541 -10.25 2.21 23.55
CA ILE A 541 -10.00 1.69 22.20
C ILE A 541 -8.51 1.69 21.92
N PHE A 542 -8.00 0.59 21.35
CA PHE A 542 -6.61 0.47 20.92
C PHE A 542 -6.53 -0.12 19.52
N SER A 543 -5.51 0.30 18.77
CA SER A 543 -5.15 -0.32 17.49
C SER A 543 -3.75 -0.89 17.54
N GLN A 544 -3.53 -1.98 16.82
CA GLN A 544 -2.25 -2.68 16.80
C GLN A 544 -1.23 -1.93 15.94
N SER A 545 -0.08 -1.62 16.51
CA SER A 545 1.06 -1.01 15.81
C SER A 545 2.28 -1.91 15.97
N GLY A 546 2.43 -2.87 15.06
CA GLY A 546 3.44 -3.93 15.17
C GLY A 546 3.13 -4.87 16.35
N SER A 547 4.02 -4.94 17.35
CA SER A 547 3.82 -5.71 18.59
C SER A 547 3.27 -4.90 19.77
N LYS A 548 2.99 -3.61 19.56
CA LYS A 548 2.50 -2.67 20.58
C LYS A 548 1.06 -2.25 20.30
N TRP A 549 0.37 -1.81 21.35
CA TRP A 549 -0.96 -1.22 21.27
C TRP A 549 -0.90 0.29 21.36
N ARG A 550 -1.53 0.98 20.41
CA ARG A 550 -1.68 2.43 20.42
C ARG A 550 -3.08 2.77 20.87
N ARG A 551 -3.20 3.51 21.97
CA ARG A 551 -4.50 4.01 22.44
C ARG A 551 -5.05 5.01 21.45
N ILE A 552 -6.32 4.84 21.10
CA ILE A 552 -7.08 5.73 20.25
C ILE A 552 -8.10 6.47 21.13
N PRO A 553 -7.95 7.79 21.33
CA PRO A 553 -8.94 8.58 22.05
C PRO A 553 -10.32 8.48 21.38
N GLY A 554 -11.35 8.26 22.17
CA GLY A 554 -12.73 8.12 21.69
C GLY A 554 -13.72 7.89 22.82
N PRO A 555 -15.02 7.81 22.49
CA PRO A 555 -16.06 7.38 23.42
C PRO A 555 -15.73 6.02 24.02
N ALA A 556 -16.16 5.78 25.27
CA ALA A 556 -16.04 4.46 25.88
C ALA A 556 -16.89 3.46 25.08
N ALA A 557 -16.24 2.46 24.50
CA ALA A 557 -16.89 1.46 23.64
C ALA A 557 -17.22 0.18 24.41
N GLN A 558 -18.25 -0.52 23.98
CA GLN A 558 -18.57 -1.89 24.40
C GLN A 558 -18.42 -2.91 23.27
N ASP A 559 -18.34 -2.44 22.02
CA ASP A 559 -18.09 -3.27 20.85
C ASP A 559 -17.41 -2.48 19.73
N ILE A 560 -16.74 -3.18 18.82
CA ILE A 560 -15.96 -2.59 17.73
C ILE A 560 -16.07 -3.44 16.47
N GLY A 561 -16.24 -2.77 15.33
CA GLY A 561 -16.11 -3.35 14.00
C GLY A 561 -15.02 -2.59 13.23
N ALA A 562 -14.23 -3.30 12.43
CA ALA A 562 -13.12 -2.69 11.69
C ALA A 562 -12.97 -3.31 10.31
N SER A 563 -12.77 -2.48 9.28
CA SER A 563 -12.41 -2.91 7.94
C SER A 563 -11.45 -1.90 7.28
N ALA A 564 -10.88 -2.26 6.13
CA ALA A 564 -9.98 -1.39 5.35
C ALA A 564 -10.57 0.00 5.03
N LYS A 565 -11.91 0.11 5.05
CA LYS A 565 -12.66 1.32 4.71
C LYS A 565 -13.08 2.14 5.93
N GLY A 566 -12.93 1.62 7.15
CA GLY A 566 -13.22 2.38 8.36
C GLY A 566 -13.44 1.53 9.60
N VAL A 567 -13.57 2.22 10.74
CA VAL A 567 -13.78 1.62 12.06
C VAL A 567 -15.04 2.21 12.66
N TRP A 568 -15.88 1.35 13.24
CA TRP A 568 -17.09 1.73 13.94
C TRP A 568 -17.06 1.15 15.35
N ILE A 569 -17.71 1.84 16.28
CA ILE A 569 -17.86 1.39 17.66
C ILE A 569 -19.30 1.51 18.12
N ILE A 570 -19.66 0.65 19.06
CA ILE A 570 -20.83 0.83 19.90
C ILE A 570 -20.36 1.35 21.25
N GLY A 571 -20.87 2.49 21.68
CA GLY A 571 -20.64 3.07 23.00
C GLY A 571 -21.23 2.22 24.11
N VAL A 572 -20.71 2.35 25.33
CA VAL A 572 -21.26 1.67 26.53
C VAL A 572 -22.72 2.06 26.83
N ASP A 573 -23.17 3.20 26.30
CA ASP A 573 -24.54 3.70 26.35
C ASP A 573 -25.40 3.24 25.17
N GLY A 574 -24.86 2.40 24.29
CA GLY A 574 -25.50 1.90 23.07
C GLY A 574 -25.36 2.82 21.86
N SER A 575 -24.75 4.00 22.00
CA SER A 575 -24.60 4.97 20.91
C SER A 575 -23.68 4.44 19.79
N ILE A 576 -23.99 4.71 18.52
CA ILE A 576 -23.20 4.23 17.38
C ILE A 576 -22.25 5.33 16.92
N HIS A 577 -20.97 5.03 16.73
CA HIS A 577 -20.00 6.00 16.22
C HIS A 577 -19.17 5.45 15.07
N PHE A 578 -18.94 6.28 14.06
CA PHE A 578 -18.02 6.04 12.96
C PHE A 578 -16.76 6.86 13.13
N ARG A 579 -15.60 6.28 12.80
CA ARG A 579 -14.33 7.00 12.78
C ARG A 579 -14.08 7.67 11.44
N ASP A 580 -14.05 9.00 11.44
CA ASP A 580 -13.65 9.83 10.31
C ASP A 580 -12.30 10.49 10.60
N GLY A 581 -11.23 9.95 10.00
CA GLY A 581 -9.84 10.32 10.29
C GLY A 581 -9.49 10.11 11.77
N ASN A 582 -9.29 11.21 12.50
CA ASN A 582 -8.96 11.22 13.93
C ASN A 582 -10.16 11.54 14.84
N ARG A 583 -11.38 11.65 14.29
CA ARG A 583 -12.59 12.01 15.05
C ARG A 583 -13.61 10.89 15.02
N TRP A 584 -14.36 10.77 16.10
CA TRP A 584 -15.55 9.92 16.18
C TRP A 584 -16.78 10.78 15.89
N GLN A 585 -17.58 10.34 14.93
CA GLN A 585 -18.87 10.95 14.60
C GLN A 585 -19.99 10.06 15.09
N ASN A 586 -20.92 10.64 15.84
CA ASN A 586 -22.10 9.92 16.27
C ASN A 586 -23.04 9.69 15.07
N VAL A 587 -23.56 8.48 14.97
CA VAL A 587 -24.55 8.08 13.97
C VAL A 587 -25.82 7.72 14.72
N ALA A 588 -26.94 8.32 14.31
CA ALA A 588 -28.22 8.13 14.96
C ALA A 588 -28.61 6.65 14.99
N GLY A 589 -29.01 6.16 16.16
CA GLY A 589 -29.36 4.76 16.40
C GLY A 589 -28.80 4.26 17.72
N SER A 590 -29.16 3.04 18.09
CA SER A 590 -28.66 2.34 19.27
C SER A 590 -28.44 0.87 18.95
N ALA A 591 -27.28 0.34 19.34
CA ALA A 591 -26.91 -1.05 19.09
C ALA A 591 -26.10 -1.65 20.25
N LYS A 592 -25.84 -2.96 20.16
CA LYS A 592 -25.08 -3.76 21.13
C LYS A 592 -23.92 -4.52 20.48
N ARG A 593 -24.13 -5.00 19.25
CA ARG A 593 -23.11 -5.63 18.41
C ARG A 593 -22.95 -4.90 17.10
N ILE A 594 -21.73 -4.86 16.58
CA ILE A 594 -21.43 -4.29 15.27
C ILE A 594 -20.36 -5.10 14.56
N ASP A 595 -20.54 -5.29 13.25
CA ASP A 595 -19.46 -5.66 12.35
C ASP A 595 -19.60 -4.94 11.01
N ILE A 596 -18.55 -4.92 10.20
CA ILE A 596 -18.46 -4.09 8.99
C ILE A 596 -17.98 -4.94 7.82
N ASP A 597 -18.70 -4.88 6.71
CA ASP A 597 -18.23 -5.53 5.48
C ASP A 597 -17.01 -4.83 4.85
N GLN A 598 -16.37 -5.50 3.88
CA GLN A 598 -15.21 -4.98 3.15
C GLN A 598 -15.46 -3.64 2.40
N ASN A 599 -16.71 -3.26 2.15
CA ASN A 599 -17.05 -1.97 1.56
C ASN A 599 -17.21 -0.85 2.61
N GLY A 600 -17.04 -1.15 3.90
CA GLY A 600 -17.18 -0.19 4.99
C GLY A 600 -18.61 -0.04 5.48
N ARG A 601 -19.52 -0.95 5.13
CA ARG A 601 -20.93 -0.88 5.52
C ARG A 601 -21.18 -1.63 6.83
N PRO A 602 -21.63 -0.94 7.90
CA PRO A 602 -21.87 -1.56 9.19
C PRO A 602 -23.21 -2.31 9.25
N TRP A 603 -23.18 -3.40 9.99
CA TRP A 603 -24.32 -4.23 10.37
C TRP A 603 -24.35 -4.33 11.89
N VAL A 604 -25.54 -4.23 12.48
CA VAL A 604 -25.69 -4.15 13.93
C VAL A 604 -26.79 -5.03 14.47
N VAL A 605 -26.63 -5.42 15.72
CA VAL A 605 -27.66 -6.05 16.54
C VAL A 605 -27.89 -5.18 17.77
N ASN A 606 -29.14 -4.83 18.09
CA ASN A 606 -29.45 -4.03 19.29
C ASN A 606 -29.73 -4.89 20.54
N ASP A 607 -30.02 -4.24 21.68
CA ASP A 607 -30.28 -4.95 22.94
C ASP A 607 -31.53 -5.83 22.93
N LYS A 608 -32.45 -5.62 21.98
CA LYS A 608 -33.63 -6.47 21.77
C LYS A 608 -33.35 -7.65 20.82
N GLY A 609 -32.14 -7.72 20.28
CA GLY A 609 -31.75 -8.67 19.25
C GLY A 609 -32.19 -8.30 17.84
N ASP A 610 -32.80 -7.12 17.63
CA ASP A 610 -33.17 -6.67 16.29
C ASP A 610 -31.92 -6.41 15.45
N ILE A 611 -31.98 -6.77 14.17
CA ILE A 611 -30.86 -6.69 13.24
C ILE A 611 -31.07 -5.54 12.25
N TYR A 612 -30.03 -4.75 12.02
CA TYR A 612 -30.06 -3.65 11.06
C TYR A 612 -28.81 -3.64 10.18
N VAL A 613 -28.96 -3.18 8.94
CA VAL A 613 -27.86 -2.83 8.04
C VAL A 613 -27.94 -1.35 7.71
N HIS A 614 -26.80 -0.67 7.66
CA HIS A 614 -26.74 0.72 7.26
C HIS A 614 -26.65 0.82 5.72
N ASP A 615 -27.65 1.43 5.09
CA ASP A 615 -27.70 1.54 3.63
C ASP A 615 -26.76 2.64 3.08
N ASN A 616 -26.59 2.69 1.76
CA ASN A 616 -25.78 3.70 1.08
C ASN A 616 -26.33 5.13 1.21
N ASN A 617 -27.55 5.30 1.72
CA ASN A 617 -28.21 6.59 1.96
C ASN A 617 -28.07 7.06 3.41
N ARG A 618 -27.22 6.40 4.21
CA ARG A 618 -27.00 6.68 5.64
C ARG A 618 -28.23 6.44 6.52
N LYS A 619 -29.05 5.44 6.19
CA LYS A 619 -30.21 5.03 6.99
C LYS A 619 -30.06 3.59 7.47
N TRP A 620 -30.55 3.33 8.67
CA TRP A 620 -30.68 1.97 9.20
C TRP A 620 -31.90 1.29 8.60
N GLU A 621 -31.68 0.16 7.95
CA GLU A 621 -32.73 -0.73 7.45
C GLU A 621 -32.86 -1.93 8.37
N LYS A 622 -34.07 -2.12 8.94
CA LYS A 622 -34.36 -3.28 9.79
C LYS A 622 -34.50 -4.54 8.95
N LEU A 623 -33.86 -5.62 9.39
CA LEU A 623 -33.97 -6.95 8.79
C LEU A 623 -34.85 -7.87 9.67
N PRO A 624 -35.48 -8.91 9.09
CA PRO A 624 -36.24 -9.89 9.87
C PRO A 624 -35.32 -10.67 10.83
N GLY A 625 -35.91 -11.35 11.82
CA GLY A 625 -35.19 -12.22 12.74
C GLY A 625 -34.62 -11.52 13.97
N THR A 626 -33.97 -12.31 14.83
CA THR A 626 -33.26 -11.82 16.03
C THR A 626 -31.93 -12.52 16.20
N ALA A 627 -30.89 -11.78 16.61
CA ALA A 627 -29.55 -12.28 16.79
C ALA A 627 -28.98 -11.93 18.17
N VAL A 628 -27.96 -12.67 18.59
CA VAL A 628 -27.10 -12.32 19.76
C VAL A 628 -25.74 -11.78 19.31
N ASP A 629 -25.33 -12.11 18.08
CA ASP A 629 -24.06 -11.71 17.50
C ASP A 629 -24.11 -11.68 15.97
N ILE A 630 -23.24 -10.88 15.36
CA ILE A 630 -23.18 -10.67 13.90
C ILE A 630 -21.73 -10.55 13.44
N ALA A 631 -21.41 -11.16 12.31
CA ALA A 631 -20.13 -11.01 11.62
C ALA A 631 -20.32 -10.88 10.10
N VAL A 632 -19.54 -10.01 9.47
CA VAL A 632 -19.66 -9.70 8.05
C VAL A 632 -18.28 -9.43 7.44
N ASP A 633 -17.86 -10.31 6.53
CA ASP A 633 -16.65 -10.10 5.71
C ASP A 633 -17.05 -9.62 4.31
N ILE A 634 -17.78 -10.47 3.60
CA ILE A 634 -18.18 -10.23 2.22
C ILE A 634 -19.39 -9.27 2.17
N PRO A 635 -19.37 -8.22 1.34
CA PRO A 635 -20.48 -7.29 1.22
C PRO A 635 -21.81 -7.97 0.91
N GLY A 636 -22.77 -7.81 1.82
CA GLY A 636 -24.12 -8.39 1.69
C GLY A 636 -24.26 -9.86 2.10
N ALA A 637 -23.24 -10.46 2.71
CA ALA A 637 -23.25 -11.84 3.19
C ALA A 637 -22.97 -11.90 4.70
N ALA A 638 -23.83 -11.24 5.49
CA ALA A 638 -23.74 -11.25 6.94
C ALA A 638 -24.06 -12.63 7.51
N ILE A 639 -23.33 -13.04 8.55
CA ILE A 639 -23.59 -14.25 9.32
C ILE A 639 -23.99 -13.83 10.72
N ILE A 640 -25.02 -14.47 11.26
CA ILE A 640 -25.49 -14.21 12.63
C ILE A 640 -25.54 -15.49 13.44
N VAL A 641 -25.39 -15.32 14.75
CA VAL A 641 -25.92 -16.27 15.73
C VAL A 641 -27.29 -15.79 16.16
N GLY A 642 -28.32 -16.59 15.89
CA GLY A 642 -29.69 -16.31 16.33
C GLY A 642 -29.83 -16.37 17.85
N THR A 643 -30.89 -15.79 18.40
CA THR A 643 -31.24 -15.93 19.84
C THR A 643 -31.50 -17.37 20.28
N ASN A 644 -31.76 -18.27 19.33
CA ASN A 644 -31.86 -19.71 19.52
C ASN A 644 -30.51 -20.45 19.45
N GLY A 645 -29.40 -19.73 19.31
CA GLY A 645 -28.03 -20.24 19.19
C GLY A 645 -27.65 -20.81 17.83
N LYS A 646 -28.59 -20.89 16.88
CA LYS A 646 -28.35 -21.40 15.52
C LYS A 646 -27.63 -20.36 14.65
N THR A 647 -26.89 -20.81 13.65
CA THR A 647 -26.15 -19.92 12.75
C THR A 647 -26.89 -19.74 11.43
N TYR A 648 -26.97 -18.49 10.98
CA TYR A 648 -27.66 -18.12 9.74
C TYR A 648 -26.80 -17.24 8.85
N LEU A 649 -26.98 -17.36 7.54
CA LEU A 649 -26.39 -16.52 6.51
C LEU A 649 -27.48 -15.64 5.88
N PHE A 650 -27.20 -14.36 5.71
CA PHE A 650 -28.13 -13.43 5.07
C PHE A 650 -28.28 -13.73 3.58
N ASN A 651 -29.52 -13.89 3.11
CA ASN A 651 -29.86 -14.05 1.71
C ASN A 651 -30.42 -12.73 1.15
N GLY A 652 -29.56 -11.99 0.45
CA GLY A 652 -29.93 -10.70 -0.14
C GLY A 652 -31.10 -10.75 -1.15
N LYS A 653 -31.39 -11.90 -1.77
CA LYS A 653 -32.55 -12.04 -2.68
C LYS A 653 -33.86 -12.19 -1.93
N LYS A 654 -33.86 -13.01 -0.87
CA LYS A 654 -35.04 -13.21 0.00
C LYS A 654 -35.25 -12.03 0.96
N ARG A 655 -34.20 -11.24 1.19
CA ARG A 655 -34.10 -10.28 2.30
C ARG A 655 -34.39 -10.96 3.65
N ASP A 656 -33.93 -12.19 3.80
CA ASP A 656 -34.17 -13.04 4.97
C ASP A 656 -32.96 -13.97 5.21
N TRP A 657 -33.02 -14.77 6.26
CA TRP A 657 -31.90 -15.57 6.78
C TRP A 657 -32.03 -17.04 6.41
N ASP A 658 -31.02 -17.58 5.71
CA ASP A 658 -30.89 -19.01 5.46
C ASP A 658 -30.11 -19.65 6.62
N MET A 659 -30.70 -20.66 7.27
CA MET A 659 -30.01 -21.41 8.34
C MET A 659 -28.88 -22.26 7.74
N ILE A 660 -27.66 -22.08 8.26
CA ILE A 660 -26.46 -22.80 7.81
C ILE A 660 -25.92 -23.78 8.86
N ALA A 661 -26.27 -23.60 10.13
CA ALA A 661 -25.96 -24.57 11.18
C ALA A 661 -27.08 -24.64 12.22
N GLN A 662 -27.37 -25.85 12.68
CA GLN A 662 -28.49 -26.12 13.59
C GLN A 662 -28.11 -26.16 15.07
N ASP A 663 -26.82 -26.08 15.40
CA ASP A 663 -26.36 -26.18 16.78
C ASP A 663 -26.91 -25.03 17.61
N THR A 664 -27.40 -25.31 18.81
CA THR A 664 -28.07 -24.33 19.68
C THR A 664 -27.12 -23.69 20.69
N GLU A 665 -25.86 -24.11 20.69
CA GLU A 665 -24.87 -23.69 21.68
C GLU A 665 -23.98 -22.57 21.18
N SER A 666 -24.14 -22.05 19.96
CA SER A 666 -23.37 -20.90 19.50
C SER A 666 -23.77 -19.64 20.26
N ASN A 667 -22.79 -18.77 20.53
CA ASN A 667 -22.96 -17.51 21.26
C ASN A 667 -22.29 -16.32 20.56
N ALA A 668 -21.20 -16.56 19.84
CA ALA A 668 -20.53 -15.55 19.02
C ALA A 668 -20.08 -16.14 17.69
N VAL A 669 -19.88 -15.28 16.68
CA VAL A 669 -19.45 -15.66 15.34
C VAL A 669 -18.40 -14.68 14.82
N GLY A 670 -17.46 -15.19 14.04
CA GLY A 670 -16.50 -14.38 13.29
C GLY A 670 -16.44 -14.83 11.83
N ALA A 671 -16.30 -13.89 10.91
CA ALA A 671 -16.13 -14.16 9.49
C ALA A 671 -14.94 -13.36 8.94
N GLY A 672 -14.13 -13.96 8.07
CA GLY A 672 -12.99 -13.28 7.44
C GLY A 672 -12.07 -14.22 6.66
N GLY A 673 -11.48 -13.74 5.57
CA GLY A 673 -10.51 -14.50 4.78
C GLY A 673 -11.05 -15.84 4.25
N GLY A 674 -12.37 -15.88 4.01
CA GLY A 674 -13.13 -17.06 3.59
C GLY A 674 -13.36 -18.12 4.68
N GLN A 675 -13.19 -17.77 5.96
CA GLN A 675 -13.43 -18.65 7.10
C GLN A 675 -14.63 -18.14 7.91
N VAL A 676 -15.35 -19.09 8.53
CA VAL A 676 -16.39 -18.80 9.53
C VAL A 676 -16.02 -19.53 10.80
N TRP A 677 -16.02 -18.82 11.90
CA TRP A 677 -15.71 -19.33 13.22
C TRP A 677 -16.88 -19.05 14.15
N ARG A 678 -17.07 -19.93 15.13
CA ARG A 678 -18.03 -19.70 16.20
C ARG A 678 -17.43 -19.97 17.55
N LEU A 679 -18.01 -19.32 18.55
CA LEU A 679 -17.76 -19.59 19.95
C LEU A 679 -19.06 -20.09 20.58
N THR A 680 -18.97 -21.14 21.38
CA THR A 680 -20.13 -21.67 22.09
C THR A 680 -20.40 -20.92 23.40
N LYS A 681 -21.55 -21.15 24.02
CA LYS A 681 -21.88 -20.65 25.38
C LYS A 681 -20.89 -21.11 26.45
N ASN A 682 -20.21 -22.23 26.21
CA ASN A 682 -19.14 -22.75 27.07
C ASN A 682 -17.74 -22.33 26.58
N ASN A 683 -17.65 -21.31 25.72
CA ASN A 683 -16.41 -20.72 25.19
C ASN A 683 -15.57 -21.64 24.28
N GLN A 684 -16.08 -22.80 23.88
CA GLN A 684 -15.38 -23.66 22.92
C GLN A 684 -15.33 -23.03 21.53
N ILE A 685 -14.18 -23.17 20.86
CA ILE A 685 -13.90 -22.56 19.56
C ILE A 685 -14.11 -23.58 18.46
N TYR A 686 -14.90 -23.22 17.44
CA TYR A 686 -15.09 -24.06 16.27
C TYR A 686 -14.85 -23.29 14.97
N GLN A 687 -14.29 -23.98 13.99
CA GLN A 687 -14.12 -23.50 12.62
C GLN A 687 -15.07 -24.28 11.69
N MET A 688 -15.72 -23.59 10.77
CA MET A 688 -16.59 -24.23 9.77
C MET A 688 -15.75 -24.89 8.66
N GLU A 689 -16.07 -26.14 8.32
CA GLU A 689 -15.44 -26.91 7.22
C GLU A 689 -15.68 -26.30 5.83
#